data_AF-A0A1F9TXV1-F1
#
_entry.id   AF-A0A1F9TXV1-F1
#
_cell.length_a   1.000
_cell.length_b   1.000
_cell.length_c   1.000
_cell.angle_alpha   90.00
_cell.angle_beta   90.00
_cell.angle_gamma   90.00
#
_symmetry.space_group_name_H-M   'P 1'
#
loop_
_entity.id
_entity.type
_entity.pdbx_description
1 polymer ?
#
loop_
_entity_poly.entity_id
_entity_poly.type
_entity_poly.pdbx_seq_one_letter_code
_entity_poly.pdbx_strand_id
1 'polypeptide(L)'
;MISKTATPSVERSSRYLDTAFPVFFFLMAVSFYLRTYDSAQVKITILQMFGTILIALWFYKVFESDHWPFNKSQTLVILPVLAMFTSGMISFAHSPLHWGSLGDFIRRIIYVGLAMIAVTEMTTVSDFRRITKWLILAVAVSTIYGLIQWIDIHFFPAGPPTSGIDKFVWRRAFGERVFSTFGNPNFYSNFLVIMIPVMFAAYIRTRRFALIPLIALTLVNIYWTGSKGPAVGVLAGTTVFVFFFVRFFSRSAKIRMAFLGGAVFVVLSLGFYIAHKVFIAHGGFTSFTFRIYTWLSTWEMIRDNPVLGNGIGSFWVIYPAYRRPAIFHIEGKHNTETDHAENEHLEVWFDEGVIGMAIWIWLILTIVVGVYKTLQALTAHPIRAGPDKTKSDFPEEAYYMLGFASGMLGMLIHNNTDVSMRFVSSGTPFWLLVGLNSALIMHSPLPEEASAPAPQKPPPAGEKKTLLLKVLKGLAFLVISAVAIRILRQFDWCQGRDGSANPNEMPHFFISWGTFLLCWGASVWWFFDLASRARRIKSVATLIAASIAVVPFWGFFLGDVNHNRAIFFSKQGVWNRGPQFEGAIQGYPREYQIMYRGEGGGTIDKNSLPGKVLNFLFPDVYWREDGIGGALEHYAEVHRQSPFFIMSHYFRGNVYNDWGSDFARKTQEAFGRGDVTQAEIHRKQTDDLWSKAMSAYADTRRLGPNYVQMHHQVGTVHQKWGDFLMSLAPQARQYGHPDLASLYEKEARDHWRAALASYKLYYKIDPVYDQNYYRQAQIHIQLGELDEAEQVYIDHIQARECRKPYHQIAGGFVDEAWAYANNQYDLASPDHTHDRVINAKPEAWMYLGDFYMYVRGEPGKAEEAYFRATACSPDDAFLNGNPPTGLNGYCSFPQHVDFLKRLATAYARNGKNQESIDAWKRVQKLSPNDADLLRLFGKPG
;
A
#
# COMPACT_ATOMS: atom_id res chain seq x y z
N MET A 1 -0.11 -37.92 -18.46
CA MET A 1 0.71 -37.68 -17.27
C MET A 1 2.03 -37.10 -17.74
N ILE A 2 2.42 -35.89 -17.30
CA ILE A 2 3.85 -35.53 -17.33
C ILE A 2 4.49 -36.28 -16.18
N SER A 3 4.67 -37.57 -16.37
CA SER A 3 5.44 -38.35 -15.43
C SER A 3 6.87 -37.80 -15.41
N LYS A 4 7.60 -38.02 -14.31
CA LYS A 4 9.06 -37.90 -14.24
C LYS A 4 9.78 -38.88 -15.23
N THR A 5 9.06 -39.46 -16.21
CA THR A 5 9.47 -40.30 -17.35
C THR A 5 10.09 -39.53 -18.53
N ALA A 6 10.52 -38.30 -18.33
CA ALA A 6 10.87 -37.43 -19.44
C ALA A 6 12.39 -37.31 -19.62
N THR A 7 12.78 -36.71 -20.74
CA THR A 7 14.19 -36.47 -21.09
C THR A 7 14.97 -35.87 -19.92
N PRO A 8 16.31 -36.07 -19.83
CA PRO A 8 17.12 -35.53 -18.74
C PRO A 8 16.92 -34.03 -18.45
N SER A 9 16.50 -33.25 -19.46
CA SER A 9 16.10 -31.84 -19.32
C SER A 9 14.84 -31.62 -18.48
N VAL A 10 13.81 -32.44 -18.67
CA VAL A 10 12.52 -32.34 -17.96
C VAL A 10 12.66 -32.77 -16.51
N GLU A 11 13.42 -33.86 -16.26
CA GLU A 11 13.70 -34.32 -14.89
C GLU A 11 14.46 -33.25 -14.10
N ARG A 12 15.46 -32.59 -14.73
CA ARG A 12 16.19 -31.48 -14.13
C ARG A 12 15.26 -30.31 -13.77
N SER A 13 14.41 -29.87 -14.71
CA SER A 13 13.46 -28.78 -14.43
C SER A 13 12.53 -29.13 -13.27
N SER A 14 12.01 -30.37 -13.22
CA SER A 14 11.18 -30.85 -12.10
C SER A 14 11.92 -30.82 -10.76
N ARG A 15 13.19 -31.24 -10.71
CA ARG A 15 14.01 -31.14 -9.48
C ARG A 15 14.25 -29.70 -9.04
N TYR A 16 14.41 -28.77 -9.99
CA TYR A 16 14.52 -27.34 -9.70
C TYR A 16 13.21 -26.79 -9.13
N LEU A 17 12.06 -27.10 -9.72
CA LEU A 17 10.74 -26.74 -9.19
C LEU A 17 10.49 -27.32 -7.79
N ASP A 18 10.83 -28.60 -7.59
CA ASP A 18 10.72 -29.31 -6.31
C ASP A 18 11.45 -28.58 -5.16
N THR A 19 12.54 -27.88 -5.48
CA THR A 19 13.35 -27.11 -4.52
C THR A 19 12.89 -25.65 -4.44
N ALA A 20 12.72 -25.00 -5.59
CA ALA A 20 12.45 -23.57 -5.70
C ALA A 20 11.06 -23.20 -5.20
N PHE A 21 10.06 -24.03 -5.46
CA PHE A 21 8.66 -23.72 -5.18
C PHE A 21 8.39 -23.59 -3.66
N PRO A 22 8.84 -24.51 -2.78
CA PRO A 22 8.70 -24.30 -1.33
C PRO A 22 9.55 -23.15 -0.78
N VAL A 23 10.77 -22.97 -1.29
CA VAL A 23 11.68 -21.88 -0.88
C VAL A 23 11.07 -20.52 -1.22
N PHE A 24 10.39 -20.40 -2.36
CA PHE A 24 9.68 -19.18 -2.74
C PHE A 24 8.66 -18.76 -1.66
N PHE A 25 7.77 -19.64 -1.22
CA PHE A 25 6.80 -19.30 -0.16
C PHE A 25 7.46 -19.00 1.19
N PHE A 26 8.58 -19.66 1.49
CA PHE A 26 9.37 -19.32 2.68
C PHE A 26 9.91 -17.88 2.60
N LEU A 27 10.55 -17.51 1.49
CA LEU A 27 11.06 -16.15 1.24
C LEU A 27 9.93 -15.11 1.26
N MET A 28 8.77 -15.42 0.67
CA MET A 28 7.61 -14.53 0.70
C MET A 28 7.20 -14.14 2.12
N ALA A 29 7.30 -15.05 3.09
CA ALA A 29 7.03 -14.77 4.49
C ALA A 29 8.17 -13.98 5.16
N VAL A 30 9.43 -14.41 4.99
CA VAL A 30 10.55 -13.94 5.83
C VAL A 30 11.32 -12.75 5.27
N SER A 31 11.24 -12.46 3.96
CA SER A 31 12.04 -11.40 3.33
C SER A 31 11.47 -10.01 3.57
N PHE A 32 12.34 -9.07 3.94
CA PHE A 32 12.10 -7.62 3.99
C PHE A 32 13.40 -6.91 3.58
N TYR A 33 13.29 -5.66 3.12
CA TYR A 33 14.43 -4.84 2.72
C TYR A 33 14.18 -3.39 3.12
N LEU A 34 15.11 -2.77 3.85
CA LEU A 34 14.84 -1.48 4.51
C LEU A 34 15.46 -0.26 3.82
N ARG A 35 16.08 -0.45 2.64
CA ARG A 35 16.63 0.65 1.84
C ARG A 35 15.70 1.11 0.72
N THR A 36 14.54 0.47 0.59
CA THR A 36 13.39 0.88 -0.23
C THR A 36 12.50 1.86 0.54
N TYR A 37 11.67 2.63 -0.18
CA TYR A 37 10.65 3.48 0.42
C TYR A 37 9.55 2.62 1.03
N ASP A 38 9.08 1.60 0.30
CA ASP A 38 8.23 0.55 0.84
C ASP A 38 9.08 -0.66 1.29
N SER A 39 9.07 -0.95 2.59
CA SER A 39 9.77 -2.10 3.17
C SER A 39 9.29 -3.45 2.63
N ALA A 40 8.06 -3.51 2.11
CA ALA A 40 7.46 -4.69 1.49
C ALA A 40 7.75 -4.80 -0.02
N GLN A 41 8.36 -3.80 -0.65
CA GLN A 41 8.68 -3.80 -2.09
C GLN A 41 9.47 -5.05 -2.49
N VAL A 42 10.38 -5.53 -1.62
CA VAL A 42 11.13 -6.77 -1.88
C VAL A 42 10.22 -7.99 -2.06
N LYS A 43 9.08 -8.07 -1.37
CA LYS A 43 8.12 -9.17 -1.51
C LYS A 43 7.43 -9.09 -2.88
N ILE A 44 7.09 -7.87 -3.33
CA ILE A 44 6.54 -7.63 -4.66
C ILE A 44 7.57 -8.06 -5.72
N THR A 45 8.84 -7.69 -5.54
CA THR A 45 9.95 -8.09 -6.42
C THR A 45 10.19 -9.59 -6.43
N ILE A 46 10.14 -10.28 -5.28
CA ILE A 46 10.24 -11.75 -5.20
C ILE A 46 9.07 -12.38 -5.95
N LEU A 47 7.84 -11.93 -5.74
CA LEU A 47 6.68 -12.41 -6.48
C LEU A 47 6.90 -12.26 -7.98
N GLN A 48 7.26 -11.06 -8.44
CA GLN A 48 7.44 -10.75 -9.85
C GLN A 48 8.60 -11.52 -10.50
N MET A 49 9.80 -11.42 -9.94
CA MET A 49 10.99 -12.04 -10.51
C MET A 49 11.03 -13.55 -10.29
N PHE A 50 10.92 -13.99 -9.04
CA PHE A 50 11.01 -15.42 -8.71
C PHE A 50 9.76 -16.17 -9.18
N GLY A 51 8.57 -15.56 -9.09
CA GLY A 51 7.36 -16.14 -9.70
C GLY A 51 7.49 -16.32 -11.21
N THR A 52 8.07 -15.34 -11.93
CA THR A 52 8.36 -15.48 -13.38
C THR A 52 9.36 -16.60 -13.66
N ILE A 53 10.40 -16.74 -12.83
CA ILE A 53 11.37 -17.84 -12.94
C ILE A 53 10.68 -19.20 -12.74
N LEU A 54 9.82 -19.34 -11.71
CA LEU A 54 9.07 -20.57 -11.46
C LEU A 54 8.15 -20.93 -12.63
N ILE A 55 7.43 -19.94 -13.17
CA ILE A 55 6.56 -20.12 -14.34
C ILE A 55 7.38 -20.50 -15.57
N ALA A 56 8.57 -19.94 -15.76
CA ALA A 56 9.47 -20.29 -16.85
C ALA A 56 10.01 -21.72 -16.73
N LEU A 57 10.39 -22.17 -15.53
CA LEU A 57 10.80 -23.55 -15.26
C LEU A 57 9.65 -24.53 -15.59
N TRP A 58 8.43 -24.15 -15.22
CA TRP A 58 7.23 -24.93 -15.51
C TRP A 58 6.90 -24.99 -17.00
N PHE A 59 6.87 -23.85 -17.71
CA PHE A 59 6.65 -23.84 -19.15
C PHE A 59 7.75 -24.56 -19.92
N TYR A 60 9.02 -24.43 -19.50
CA TYR A 60 10.12 -25.21 -20.05
C TYR A 60 9.83 -26.72 -19.94
N LYS A 61 9.40 -27.18 -18.75
CA LYS A 61 9.03 -28.57 -18.51
C LYS A 61 7.89 -29.02 -19.43
N VAL A 62 6.82 -28.22 -19.53
CA VAL A 62 5.66 -28.51 -20.40
C VAL A 62 6.07 -28.59 -21.86
N PHE A 63 6.84 -27.62 -22.37
CA PHE A 63 7.27 -27.59 -23.76
C PHE A 63 8.24 -28.72 -24.12
N GLU A 64 9.22 -29.03 -23.26
CA GLU A 64 10.12 -30.17 -23.48
C GLU A 64 9.37 -31.52 -23.46
N SER A 65 8.31 -31.62 -22.67
CA SER A 65 7.48 -32.83 -22.56
C SER A 65 6.56 -33.05 -23.76
N ASP A 66 6.26 -32.00 -24.55
CA ASP A 66 5.38 -32.00 -25.75
C ASP A 66 3.94 -32.46 -25.53
N HIS A 67 3.49 -32.52 -24.28
CA HIS A 67 2.16 -32.95 -23.92
C HIS A 67 1.58 -31.97 -22.91
N TRP A 68 0.32 -31.60 -23.12
CA TRP A 68 -0.42 -30.84 -22.13
C TRP A 68 -0.57 -31.68 -20.85
N PRO A 69 -0.33 -31.10 -19.65
CA PRO A 69 -0.30 -31.86 -18.40
C PRO A 69 -1.61 -32.53 -18.02
N PHE A 70 -2.74 -32.02 -18.50
CA PHE A 70 -4.08 -32.40 -18.05
C PHE A 70 -4.82 -33.27 -19.07
N ASN A 71 -5.50 -34.31 -18.60
CA ASN A 71 -6.50 -35.02 -19.39
C ASN A 71 -7.85 -34.26 -19.40
N LYS A 72 -8.86 -34.77 -20.12
CA LYS A 72 -10.18 -34.10 -20.23
C LYS A 72 -10.87 -33.86 -18.88
N SER A 73 -10.85 -34.84 -17.95
CA SER A 73 -11.51 -34.69 -16.65
C SER A 73 -10.78 -33.73 -15.73
N GLN A 74 -9.45 -33.77 -15.70
CA GLN A 74 -8.62 -32.82 -14.96
C GLN A 74 -8.76 -31.39 -15.51
N THR A 75 -8.93 -31.25 -16.82
CA THR A 75 -9.16 -29.95 -17.46
C THR A 75 -10.43 -29.28 -16.94
N LEU A 76 -11.49 -30.05 -16.64
CA LEU A 76 -12.72 -29.48 -16.07
C LEU A 76 -12.52 -28.89 -14.68
N VAL A 77 -11.63 -29.46 -13.87
CA VAL A 77 -11.34 -28.97 -12.51
C VAL A 77 -10.52 -27.68 -12.53
N ILE A 78 -9.60 -27.51 -13.50
CA ILE A 78 -8.82 -26.26 -13.65
C ILE A 78 -9.52 -25.18 -14.48
N LEU A 79 -10.63 -25.51 -15.16
CA LEU A 79 -11.29 -24.57 -16.06
C LEU A 79 -11.68 -23.24 -15.39
N PRO A 80 -12.18 -23.19 -14.13
CA PRO A 80 -12.44 -21.93 -13.45
C PRO A 80 -11.17 -21.11 -13.18
N VAL A 81 -10.02 -21.76 -12.94
CA VAL A 81 -8.73 -21.09 -12.76
C VAL A 81 -8.29 -20.43 -14.08
N LEU A 82 -8.46 -21.14 -15.20
CA LEU A 82 -8.18 -20.60 -16.54
C LEU A 82 -9.16 -19.47 -16.89
N ALA A 83 -10.43 -19.60 -16.51
CA ALA A 83 -11.44 -18.56 -16.71
C ALA A 83 -11.12 -17.29 -15.90
N MET A 84 -10.65 -17.41 -14.64
CA MET A 84 -10.16 -16.26 -13.86
C MET A 84 -8.97 -15.56 -14.52
N PHE A 85 -8.06 -16.33 -15.13
CA PHE A 85 -6.95 -15.76 -15.89
C PHE A 85 -7.45 -14.97 -17.11
N THR A 86 -8.34 -15.57 -17.91
CA THR A 86 -8.92 -14.91 -19.08
C THR A 86 -9.73 -13.67 -18.70
N SER A 87 -10.51 -13.75 -17.62
CA SER A 87 -11.28 -12.62 -17.09
C SER A 87 -10.36 -11.46 -16.69
N GLY A 88 -9.25 -11.75 -15.99
CA GLY A 88 -8.23 -10.75 -15.66
C GLY A 88 -7.56 -10.12 -16.89
N MET A 89 -7.35 -10.88 -17.97
CA MET A 89 -6.83 -10.33 -19.25
C MET A 89 -7.82 -9.38 -19.91
N ILE A 90 -9.11 -9.76 -19.96
CA ILE A 90 -10.16 -8.92 -20.53
C ILE A 90 -10.33 -7.65 -19.70
N SER A 91 -10.38 -7.79 -18.37
CA SER A 91 -10.49 -6.68 -17.42
C SER A 91 -9.29 -5.72 -17.53
N PHE A 92 -8.06 -6.24 -17.65
CA PHE A 92 -6.89 -5.40 -17.90
C PHE A 92 -6.97 -4.66 -19.24
N ALA A 93 -7.39 -5.34 -20.31
CA ALA A 93 -7.53 -4.73 -21.64
C ALA A 93 -8.55 -3.57 -21.64
N HIS A 94 -9.65 -3.72 -20.89
CA HIS A 94 -10.70 -2.72 -20.72
C HIS A 94 -10.40 -1.64 -19.68
N SER A 95 -9.33 -1.78 -18.89
CA SER A 95 -9.00 -0.79 -17.85
C SER A 95 -8.78 0.59 -18.47
N PRO A 96 -9.38 1.66 -17.91
CA PRO A 96 -9.17 3.02 -18.38
C PRO A 96 -7.73 3.50 -18.15
N LEU A 97 -6.99 2.85 -17.25
CA LEU A 97 -5.63 3.22 -16.86
C LEU A 97 -4.75 1.97 -16.77
N HIS A 98 -4.30 1.47 -17.92
CA HIS A 98 -3.45 0.28 -18.03
C HIS A 98 -2.24 0.30 -17.09
N TRP A 99 -1.64 1.47 -16.85
CA TRP A 99 -0.48 1.57 -15.97
C TRP A 99 -0.82 1.41 -14.49
N GLY A 100 -1.93 1.99 -14.02
CA GLY A 100 -2.43 1.78 -12.67
C GLY A 100 -2.83 0.32 -12.42
N SER A 101 -3.34 -0.34 -13.46
CA SER A 101 -3.79 -1.74 -13.44
C SER A 101 -2.69 -2.78 -13.65
N LEU A 102 -1.51 -2.38 -14.14
CA LEU A 102 -0.46 -3.32 -14.57
C LEU A 102 0.05 -4.17 -13.40
N GLY A 103 0.20 -3.58 -12.22
CA GLY A 103 0.65 -4.28 -11.02
C GLY A 103 -0.26 -5.44 -10.63
N ASP A 104 -1.57 -5.19 -10.54
CA ASP A 104 -2.59 -6.21 -10.24
C ASP A 104 -2.69 -7.27 -11.34
N PHE A 105 -2.58 -6.87 -12.60
CA PHE A 105 -2.59 -7.82 -13.71
C PHE A 105 -1.38 -8.76 -13.64
N ILE A 106 -0.17 -8.25 -13.40
CA ILE A 106 1.03 -9.08 -13.19
C ILE A 106 0.82 -10.02 -11.99
N ARG A 107 0.26 -9.53 -10.89
CA ARG A 107 -0.08 -10.38 -9.73
C ARG A 107 -1.03 -11.51 -10.15
N ARG A 108 -2.09 -11.23 -10.91
CA ARG A 108 -3.04 -12.24 -11.41
C ARG A 108 -2.34 -13.30 -12.27
N ILE A 109 -1.48 -12.91 -13.21
CA ILE A 109 -0.70 -13.84 -14.05
C ILE A 109 0.10 -14.80 -13.15
N ILE A 110 0.81 -14.24 -12.17
CA ILE A 110 1.72 -15.02 -11.32
C ILE A 110 0.93 -15.91 -10.36
N TYR A 111 -0.13 -15.40 -9.75
CA TYR A 111 -1.02 -16.16 -8.87
C TYR A 111 -1.64 -17.37 -9.56
N VAL A 112 -2.17 -17.20 -10.77
CA VAL A 112 -2.65 -18.32 -11.57
C VAL A 112 -1.51 -19.27 -11.92
N GLY A 113 -0.35 -18.75 -12.33
CA GLY A 113 0.83 -19.55 -12.61
C GLY A 113 1.27 -20.43 -11.42
N LEU A 114 1.31 -19.86 -10.21
CA LEU A 114 1.63 -20.60 -8.98
C LEU A 114 0.60 -21.69 -8.66
N ALA A 115 -0.69 -21.40 -8.85
CA ALA A 115 -1.74 -22.40 -8.69
C ALA A 115 -1.56 -23.54 -9.70
N MET A 116 -1.27 -23.24 -10.97
CA MET A 116 -1.04 -24.23 -12.01
C MET A 116 0.21 -25.10 -11.72
N ILE A 117 1.30 -24.50 -11.23
CA ILE A 117 2.49 -25.24 -10.78
C ILE A 117 2.14 -26.20 -9.64
N ALA A 118 1.41 -25.73 -8.63
CA ALA A 118 0.98 -26.59 -7.53
C ALA A 118 0.14 -27.78 -8.03
N VAL A 119 -0.80 -27.55 -8.95
CA VAL A 119 -1.64 -28.61 -9.52
C VAL A 119 -0.82 -29.66 -10.28
N THR A 120 0.18 -29.25 -11.06
CA THR A 120 0.97 -30.19 -11.89
C THR A 120 2.11 -30.87 -11.17
N GLU A 121 2.72 -30.20 -10.18
CA GLU A 121 3.93 -30.69 -9.51
C GLU A 121 3.64 -31.42 -8.19
N MET A 122 2.50 -31.15 -7.52
CA MET A 122 2.17 -31.78 -6.24
C MET A 122 1.39 -33.07 -6.49
N THR A 123 2.11 -34.15 -6.79
CA THR A 123 1.50 -35.43 -7.20
C THR A 123 1.72 -36.58 -6.23
N THR A 124 2.56 -36.40 -5.20
CA THR A 124 2.90 -37.45 -4.23
C THR A 124 2.71 -36.95 -2.80
N VAL A 125 2.57 -37.87 -1.85
CA VAL A 125 2.52 -37.53 -0.41
C VAL A 125 3.79 -36.79 0.01
N SER A 126 4.95 -37.17 -0.55
CA SER A 126 6.23 -36.52 -0.27
C SER A 126 6.27 -35.03 -0.64
N ASP A 127 5.59 -34.64 -1.73
CA ASP A 127 5.52 -33.26 -2.19
C ASP A 127 4.72 -32.40 -1.20
N PHE A 128 3.54 -32.87 -0.80
CA PHE A 128 2.70 -32.22 0.21
C PHE A 128 3.38 -32.14 1.57
N ARG A 129 4.12 -33.18 1.95
CA ARG A 129 4.92 -33.19 3.17
C ARG A 129 6.03 -32.15 3.14
N ARG A 130 6.70 -31.98 1.99
CA ARG A 130 7.77 -31.00 1.78
C ARG A 130 7.23 -29.57 1.85
N ILE A 131 6.21 -29.22 1.07
CA ILE A 131 5.64 -27.86 1.07
C ILE A 131 5.07 -27.50 2.45
N THR A 132 4.37 -28.42 3.12
CA THR A 132 3.84 -28.18 4.47
C THR A 132 4.95 -27.89 5.48
N LYS A 133 6.07 -28.63 5.43
CA LYS A 133 7.22 -28.38 6.32
C LYS A 133 7.80 -26.99 6.12
N TRP A 134 7.95 -26.54 4.88
CA TRP A 134 8.46 -25.19 4.56
C TRP A 134 7.51 -24.09 5.02
N LEU A 135 6.20 -24.26 4.84
CA LEU A 135 5.20 -23.31 5.35
C LEU A 135 5.21 -23.23 6.88
N ILE A 136 5.32 -24.37 7.58
CA ILE A 136 5.44 -24.38 9.05
C ILE A 136 6.76 -23.72 9.50
N LEU A 137 7.86 -23.94 8.77
CA LEU A 137 9.13 -23.27 9.04
C LEU A 137 9.01 -21.74 8.86
N ALA A 138 8.30 -21.28 7.84
CA ALA A 138 8.02 -19.86 7.62
C ALA A 138 7.23 -19.25 8.80
N VAL A 139 6.23 -19.96 9.33
CA VAL A 139 5.51 -19.56 10.55
C VAL A 139 6.45 -19.52 11.75
N ALA A 140 7.30 -20.53 11.94
CA ALA A 140 8.24 -20.56 13.05
C ALA A 140 9.20 -19.35 13.02
N VAL A 141 9.83 -19.06 11.88
CA VAL A 141 10.76 -17.93 11.75
C VAL A 141 10.05 -16.60 11.98
N SER A 142 8.89 -16.39 11.36
CA SER A 142 8.14 -15.13 11.50
C SER A 142 7.60 -14.92 12.92
N THR A 143 7.10 -15.97 13.59
CA THR A 143 6.59 -15.87 14.97
C THR A 143 7.67 -15.69 16.02
N ILE A 144 8.86 -16.25 15.79
CA ILE A 144 10.04 -15.97 16.61
C ILE A 144 10.48 -14.52 16.44
N TYR A 145 10.52 -13.99 15.22
CA TYR A 145 10.85 -12.58 15.02
C TYR A 145 9.78 -11.64 15.61
N GLY A 146 8.50 -11.99 15.53
CA GLY A 146 7.43 -11.25 16.20
C GLY A 146 7.55 -11.28 17.73
N LEU A 147 8.02 -12.39 18.32
CA LEU A 147 8.37 -12.45 19.74
C LEU A 147 9.54 -11.51 20.08
N ILE A 148 10.57 -11.45 19.24
CA ILE A 148 11.70 -10.52 19.41
C ILE A 148 11.20 -9.07 19.40
N GLN A 149 10.34 -8.71 18.44
CA GLN A 149 9.73 -7.37 18.40
C GLN A 149 8.92 -7.08 19.66
N TRP A 150 8.12 -8.04 20.14
CA TRP A 150 7.35 -7.87 21.37
C TRP A 150 8.24 -7.65 22.59
N ILE A 151 9.28 -8.47 22.77
CA ILE A 151 10.26 -8.32 23.87
C ILE A 151 10.93 -6.95 23.77
N ASP A 152 11.33 -6.54 22.57
CA ASP A 152 11.96 -5.24 22.32
C ASP A 152 11.07 -4.05 22.72
N ILE A 153 9.78 -4.13 22.39
CA ILE A 153 8.80 -3.09 22.68
C ILE A 153 8.61 -2.92 24.21
N HIS A 154 8.59 -4.02 24.96
CA HIS A 154 8.18 -4.00 26.37
C HIS A 154 9.35 -3.87 27.35
N PHE A 155 10.54 -4.36 27.00
CA PHE A 155 11.68 -4.41 27.93
C PHE A 155 12.80 -3.41 27.60
N PHE A 156 12.76 -2.75 26.44
CA PHE A 156 13.76 -1.78 26.04
C PHE A 156 13.14 -0.39 25.89
N PRO A 157 13.90 0.69 26.15
CA PRO A 157 13.39 2.05 26.02
C PRO A 157 13.01 2.38 24.57
N ALA A 158 12.07 3.31 24.42
CA ALA A 158 11.83 3.95 23.14
C ALA A 158 13.11 4.69 22.71
N GLY A 159 13.50 4.53 21.45
CA GLY A 159 14.76 5.07 20.94
C GLY A 159 15.16 4.48 19.60
N PRO A 160 16.24 4.98 18.98
CA PRO A 160 16.78 4.45 17.74
C PRO A 160 17.09 2.94 17.84
N PRO A 161 17.31 2.23 16.72
CA PRO A 161 17.52 0.78 16.71
C PRO A 161 18.69 0.30 17.60
N THR A 162 19.61 1.21 17.94
CA THR A 162 20.72 0.95 18.87
C THR A 162 20.27 0.59 20.29
N SER A 163 19.12 1.11 20.74
CA SER A 163 18.62 0.98 22.12
C SER A 163 17.93 -0.36 22.44
N GLY A 164 17.64 -1.17 21.43
CA GLY A 164 16.86 -2.41 21.56
C GLY A 164 17.58 -3.66 21.03
N ILE A 165 16.90 -4.81 21.07
CA ILE A 165 17.31 -6.05 20.40
C ILE A 165 16.83 -6.11 18.94
N ASP A 166 15.78 -5.37 18.58
CA ASP A 166 15.37 -5.16 17.20
C ASP A 166 16.25 -4.06 16.57
N LYS A 167 17.34 -4.49 15.91
CA LYS A 167 18.38 -3.60 15.37
C LYS A 167 18.01 -2.93 14.05
N PHE A 168 16.81 -3.17 13.53
CA PHE A 168 16.37 -2.66 12.23
C PHE A 168 15.75 -1.25 12.33
N VAL A 169 15.94 -0.44 11.27
CA VAL A 169 15.47 0.96 11.23
C VAL A 169 13.95 1.14 11.37
N TRP A 170 13.17 0.10 11.09
CA TRP A 170 11.72 0.09 11.24
C TRP A 170 11.23 -0.25 12.67
N ARG A 171 12.13 -0.33 13.65
CA ARG A 171 11.81 -0.60 15.04
C ARG A 171 10.68 0.33 15.50
N ARG A 172 9.57 -0.25 15.98
CA ARG A 172 8.34 0.47 16.40
C ARG A 172 7.67 1.33 15.31
N ALA A 173 7.84 0.99 14.02
CA ALA A 173 7.16 1.69 12.92
C ALA A 173 5.62 1.72 13.06
N PHE A 174 5.04 0.74 13.76
CA PHE A 174 3.61 0.68 14.09
C PHE A 174 3.33 0.83 15.60
N GLY A 175 4.19 1.57 16.31
CA GLY A 175 4.09 1.73 17.75
C GLY A 175 4.32 0.41 18.48
N GLU A 176 3.36 0.01 19.31
CA GLU A 176 3.41 -1.24 20.09
C GLU A 176 2.93 -2.48 19.31
N ARG A 177 2.44 -2.30 18.08
CA ARG A 177 1.89 -3.40 17.28
C ARG A 177 3.02 -4.23 16.67
N VAL A 178 2.92 -5.55 16.83
CA VAL A 178 3.85 -6.51 16.24
C VAL A 178 3.47 -6.82 14.80
N PHE A 179 4.43 -6.79 13.88
CA PHE A 179 4.21 -7.03 12.45
C PHE A 179 5.22 -8.00 11.81
N SER A 180 6.21 -8.46 12.57
CA SER A 180 7.26 -9.37 12.12
C SER A 180 7.90 -8.92 10.79
N THR A 181 8.23 -9.85 9.90
CA THR A 181 8.85 -9.62 8.59
C THR A 181 7.87 -9.13 7.53
N PHE A 182 6.63 -8.81 7.89
CA PHE A 182 5.56 -8.45 6.95
C PHE A 182 5.41 -6.94 6.73
N GLY A 183 6.08 -6.11 7.52
CA GLY A 183 6.03 -4.64 7.41
C GLY A 183 4.65 -4.03 7.68
N ASN A 184 3.64 -4.84 8.03
CA ASN A 184 2.31 -4.40 8.40
C ASN A 184 1.65 -5.47 9.30
N PRO A 185 1.07 -5.09 10.44
CA PRO A 185 0.47 -6.02 11.39
C PRO A 185 -0.72 -6.81 10.80
N ASN A 186 -1.52 -6.21 9.91
CA ASN A 186 -2.64 -6.90 9.26
C ASN A 186 -2.15 -8.01 8.33
N PHE A 187 -1.16 -7.71 7.48
CA PHE A 187 -0.60 -8.70 6.55
C PHE A 187 0.02 -9.89 7.28
N TYR A 188 0.68 -9.62 8.41
CA TYR A 188 1.25 -10.67 9.25
C TYR A 188 0.17 -11.58 9.81
N SER A 189 -0.85 -11.00 10.45
CA SER A 189 -1.93 -11.77 11.05
C SER A 189 -2.72 -12.59 10.01
N ASN A 190 -2.88 -12.07 8.79
CA ASN A 190 -3.61 -12.74 7.72
C ASN A 190 -2.88 -14.01 7.25
N PHE A 191 -1.54 -13.96 7.15
CA PHE A 191 -0.72 -15.16 6.94
C PHE A 191 -0.87 -16.18 8.09
N LEU A 192 -0.85 -15.72 9.35
CA LEU A 192 -0.98 -16.61 10.51
C LEU A 192 -2.35 -17.30 10.59
N VAL A 193 -3.44 -16.58 10.27
CA VAL A 193 -4.81 -17.12 10.21
C VAL A 193 -4.91 -18.31 9.25
N ILE A 194 -4.31 -18.19 8.05
CA ILE A 194 -4.28 -19.29 7.08
C ILE A 194 -3.57 -20.53 7.66
N MET A 195 -2.50 -20.32 8.41
CA MET A 195 -1.59 -21.39 8.83
C MET A 195 -2.02 -22.14 10.09
N ILE A 196 -2.88 -21.57 10.93
CA ILE A 196 -3.43 -22.25 12.13
C ILE A 196 -4.09 -23.60 11.80
N PRO A 197 -5.07 -23.69 10.88
CA PRO A 197 -5.68 -24.97 10.55
C PRO A 197 -4.70 -25.97 9.91
N VAL A 198 -3.70 -25.48 9.16
CA VAL A 198 -2.65 -26.32 8.57
C VAL A 198 -1.78 -26.96 9.65
N MET A 199 -1.32 -26.17 10.63
CA MET A 199 -0.53 -26.67 11.76
C MET A 199 -1.35 -27.61 12.66
N PHE A 200 -2.63 -27.32 12.86
CA PHE A 200 -3.49 -28.14 13.69
C PHE A 200 -3.81 -29.49 13.03
N ALA A 201 -4.09 -29.53 11.72
CA ALA A 201 -4.19 -30.78 10.98
C ALA A 201 -2.89 -31.60 11.04
N ALA A 202 -1.74 -30.94 10.88
CA ALA A 202 -0.44 -31.59 11.00
C ALA A 202 -0.20 -32.16 12.42
N TYR A 203 -0.65 -31.47 13.46
CA TYR A 203 -0.60 -31.95 14.84
C TYR A 203 -1.50 -33.19 15.04
N ILE A 204 -2.76 -33.15 14.60
CA ILE A 204 -3.69 -34.28 14.74
C ILE A 204 -3.11 -35.53 14.07
N ARG A 205 -2.52 -35.37 12.88
CA ARG A 205 -1.87 -36.45 12.12
C ARG A 205 -0.64 -37.01 12.83
N THR A 206 0.31 -36.13 13.19
CA THR A 206 1.65 -36.56 13.62
C THR A 206 1.80 -36.76 15.12
N ARG A 207 0.89 -36.17 15.92
CA ARG A 207 0.97 -36.04 17.37
C ARG A 207 2.30 -35.45 17.87
N ARG A 208 2.96 -34.63 17.06
CA ARG A 208 4.20 -33.93 17.44
C ARG A 208 3.89 -32.76 18.36
N PHE A 209 4.15 -32.93 19.65
CA PHE A 209 3.92 -31.91 20.67
C PHE A 209 4.64 -30.58 20.42
N ALA A 210 5.75 -30.57 19.67
CA ALA A 210 6.45 -29.35 19.28
C ALA A 210 5.60 -28.36 18.45
N LEU A 211 4.51 -28.80 17.83
CA LEU A 211 3.57 -27.91 17.12
C LEU A 211 2.66 -27.12 18.07
N ILE A 212 2.40 -27.62 19.28
CA ILE A 212 1.54 -26.94 20.27
C ILE A 212 2.11 -25.58 20.69
N PRO A 213 3.38 -25.46 21.16
CA PRO A 213 3.93 -24.16 21.53
C PRO A 213 4.02 -23.22 20.33
N LEU A 214 4.22 -23.73 19.11
CA LEU A 214 4.22 -22.90 17.90
C LEU A 214 2.82 -22.36 17.57
N ILE A 215 1.77 -23.18 17.69
CA ILE A 215 0.38 -22.74 17.51
C ILE A 215 0.01 -21.72 18.60
N ALA A 216 0.41 -21.95 19.85
CA ALA A 216 0.19 -21.01 20.94
C ALA A 216 0.90 -19.67 20.66
N LEU A 217 2.18 -19.71 20.28
CA LEU A 217 2.94 -18.50 19.91
C LEU A 217 2.31 -17.78 18.71
N THR A 218 1.74 -18.52 17.75
CA THR A 218 1.02 -17.96 16.60
C THR A 218 -0.22 -17.18 17.04
N LEU A 219 -1.04 -17.74 17.92
CA LEU A 219 -2.22 -17.06 18.47
C LEU A 219 -1.83 -15.82 19.30
N VAL A 220 -0.75 -15.92 20.08
CA VAL A 220 -0.20 -14.79 20.85
C VAL A 220 0.31 -13.69 19.91
N ASN A 221 0.97 -14.03 18.82
CA ASN A 221 1.39 -13.06 17.80
C ASN A 221 0.19 -12.36 17.15
N ILE A 222 -0.89 -13.09 16.83
CA ILE A 222 -2.14 -12.49 16.32
C ILE A 222 -2.67 -11.46 17.34
N TYR A 223 -2.67 -11.79 18.63
CA TYR A 223 -3.07 -10.84 19.67
C TYR A 223 -2.16 -9.60 19.70
N TRP A 224 -0.83 -9.76 19.61
CA TRP A 224 0.13 -8.66 19.61
C TRP A 224 0.10 -7.77 18.36
N THR A 225 -0.52 -8.22 17.26
CA THR A 225 -0.74 -7.34 16.10
C THR A 225 -1.72 -6.21 16.40
N GLY A 226 -2.57 -6.37 17.42
CA GLY A 226 -3.63 -5.42 17.77
C GLY A 226 -4.76 -5.32 16.73
N SER A 227 -4.76 -6.17 15.71
CA SER A 227 -5.74 -6.13 14.62
C SER A 227 -7.04 -6.83 15.00
N LYS A 228 -8.19 -6.23 14.64
CA LYS A 228 -9.53 -6.78 14.94
C LYS A 228 -9.97 -7.84 13.91
N GLY A 229 -9.73 -7.59 12.62
CA GLY A 229 -10.13 -8.46 11.51
C GLY A 229 -9.64 -9.93 11.60
N PRO A 230 -8.39 -10.19 12.01
CA PRO A 230 -7.88 -11.56 12.13
C PRO A 230 -8.65 -12.45 13.10
N ALA A 231 -9.29 -11.88 14.13
CA ALA A 231 -10.13 -12.66 15.03
C ALA A 231 -11.32 -13.29 14.29
N VAL A 232 -11.92 -12.56 13.33
CA VAL A 232 -12.96 -13.09 12.43
C VAL A 232 -12.38 -14.20 11.54
N GLY A 233 -11.16 -14.04 11.05
CA GLY A 233 -10.47 -15.05 10.26
C GLY A 233 -10.17 -16.34 11.04
N VAL A 234 -9.68 -16.23 12.28
CA VAL A 234 -9.49 -17.40 13.16
C VAL A 234 -10.83 -18.09 13.42
N LEU A 235 -11.87 -17.33 13.74
CA LEU A 235 -13.22 -17.86 13.97
C LEU A 235 -13.74 -18.63 12.74
N ALA A 236 -13.63 -18.04 11.56
CA ALA A 236 -14.06 -18.65 10.30
C ALA A 236 -13.25 -19.92 9.98
N GLY A 237 -11.92 -19.85 10.07
CA GLY A 237 -11.04 -20.99 9.82
C GLY A 237 -11.27 -22.14 10.80
N THR A 238 -11.44 -21.86 12.09
CA THR A 238 -11.78 -22.87 13.10
C THR A 238 -13.15 -23.48 12.85
N THR A 239 -14.15 -22.67 12.47
CA THR A 239 -15.51 -23.17 12.17
C THR A 239 -15.50 -24.14 11.01
N VAL A 240 -14.85 -23.77 9.90
CA VAL A 240 -14.70 -24.65 8.73
C VAL A 240 -13.92 -25.92 9.09
N PHE A 241 -12.82 -25.78 9.85
CA PHE A 241 -12.02 -26.92 10.31
C PHE A 241 -12.83 -27.91 11.14
N VAL A 242 -13.58 -27.41 12.13
CA VAL A 242 -14.41 -28.23 13.01
C VAL A 242 -15.52 -28.91 12.22
N PHE A 243 -16.16 -28.18 11.29
CA PHE A 243 -17.17 -28.75 10.40
C PHE A 243 -16.62 -29.95 9.62
N PHE A 244 -15.50 -29.78 8.89
CA PHE A 244 -14.91 -30.87 8.12
C PHE A 244 -14.36 -32.00 9.01
N PHE A 245 -13.74 -31.67 10.14
CA PHE A 245 -13.23 -32.67 11.08
C PHE A 245 -14.37 -33.52 11.66
N VAL A 246 -15.44 -32.89 12.16
CA VAL A 246 -16.60 -33.60 12.71
C VAL A 246 -17.29 -34.44 11.65
N ARG A 247 -17.44 -33.92 10.43
CA ARG A 247 -18.17 -34.58 9.35
C ARG A 247 -17.42 -35.81 8.79
N PHE A 248 -16.10 -35.76 8.72
CA PHE A 248 -15.30 -36.76 7.99
C PHE A 248 -14.34 -37.56 8.87
N PHE A 249 -13.77 -36.95 9.92
CA PHE A 249 -12.73 -37.58 10.74
C PHE A 249 -13.26 -38.12 12.07
N SER A 250 -14.33 -37.51 12.62
CA SER A 250 -14.86 -37.92 13.92
C SER A 250 -15.82 -39.11 13.80
N ARG A 251 -15.45 -40.23 14.44
CA ARG A 251 -16.31 -41.42 14.58
C ARG A 251 -16.89 -41.59 15.99
N SER A 252 -16.29 -40.93 16.98
CA SER A 252 -16.71 -41.01 18.38
C SER A 252 -17.56 -39.81 18.74
N ALA A 253 -18.73 -40.05 19.34
CA ALA A 253 -19.57 -38.99 19.88
C ALA A 253 -18.82 -38.12 20.89
N LYS A 254 -17.93 -38.71 21.71
CA LYS A 254 -17.10 -37.95 22.67
C LYS A 254 -16.14 -37.00 21.98
N ILE A 255 -15.44 -37.46 20.94
CA ILE A 255 -14.51 -36.61 20.16
C ILE A 255 -15.28 -35.51 19.44
N ARG A 256 -16.44 -35.84 18.86
CA ARG A 256 -17.33 -34.86 18.22
C ARG A 256 -17.77 -33.78 19.21
N MET A 257 -18.26 -34.17 20.39
CA MET A 257 -18.69 -33.20 21.40
C MET A 257 -17.52 -32.37 21.95
N ALA A 258 -16.33 -32.95 22.09
CA ALA A 258 -15.13 -32.20 22.50
C ALA A 258 -14.74 -31.14 21.47
N PHE A 259 -14.75 -31.46 20.18
CA PHE A 259 -14.46 -30.49 19.11
C PHE A 259 -15.54 -29.41 18.98
N LEU A 260 -16.82 -29.78 19.07
CA LEU A 260 -17.92 -28.81 19.08
C LEU A 260 -17.87 -27.90 20.30
N GLY A 261 -17.64 -28.46 21.50
CA GLY A 261 -17.46 -27.69 22.73
C GLY A 261 -16.24 -26.76 22.66
N GLY A 262 -15.12 -27.23 22.11
CA GLY A 262 -13.94 -26.40 21.85
C GLY A 262 -14.21 -25.28 20.85
N ALA A 263 -14.96 -25.54 19.78
CA ALA A 263 -15.37 -24.53 18.81
C ALA A 263 -16.25 -23.45 19.45
N VAL A 264 -17.26 -23.85 20.23
CA VAL A 264 -18.11 -22.94 20.99
C VAL A 264 -17.27 -22.10 21.95
N PHE A 265 -16.32 -22.72 22.66
CA PHE A 265 -15.40 -22.00 23.53
C PHE A 265 -14.57 -20.97 22.77
N VAL A 266 -14.03 -21.30 21.60
CA VAL A 266 -13.27 -20.36 20.76
C VAL A 266 -14.17 -19.22 20.26
N VAL A 267 -15.39 -19.52 19.82
CA VAL A 267 -16.38 -18.52 19.39
C VAL A 267 -16.69 -17.54 20.51
N LEU A 268 -17.01 -18.05 21.70
CA LEU A 268 -17.30 -17.22 22.87
C LEU A 268 -16.07 -16.41 23.31
N SER A 269 -14.89 -17.01 23.30
CA SER A 269 -13.63 -16.34 23.71
C SER A 269 -13.25 -15.22 22.74
N LEU A 270 -13.32 -15.48 21.43
CA LEU A 270 -13.03 -14.48 20.39
C LEU A 270 -14.13 -13.42 20.32
N GLY A 271 -15.40 -13.81 20.47
CA GLY A 271 -16.53 -12.88 20.57
C GLY A 271 -16.37 -11.93 21.75
N PHE A 272 -16.00 -12.45 22.92
CA PHE A 272 -15.67 -11.65 24.10
C PHE A 272 -14.44 -10.75 23.86
N TYR A 273 -13.38 -11.26 23.25
CA TYR A 273 -12.20 -10.45 22.90
C TYR A 273 -12.54 -9.29 21.98
N ILE A 274 -13.30 -9.54 20.91
CA ILE A 274 -13.77 -8.50 19.97
C ILE A 274 -14.65 -7.50 20.71
N ALA A 275 -15.61 -7.97 21.50
CA ALA A 275 -16.48 -7.12 22.30
C ALA A 275 -15.68 -6.24 23.28
N HIS A 276 -14.71 -6.81 24.00
CA HIS A 276 -13.84 -6.06 24.89
C HIS A 276 -13.02 -5.01 24.13
N LYS A 277 -12.42 -5.35 22.99
CA LYS A 277 -11.65 -4.40 22.17
C LYS A 277 -12.50 -3.28 21.55
N VAL A 278 -13.76 -3.56 21.21
CA VAL A 278 -14.68 -2.59 20.60
C VAL A 278 -15.32 -1.71 21.67
N PHE A 279 -15.91 -2.30 22.70
CA PHE A 279 -16.75 -1.60 23.67
C PHE A 279 -16.02 -1.15 24.94
N ILE A 280 -14.93 -1.81 25.35
CA ILE A 280 -14.26 -1.55 26.64
C ILE A 280 -12.92 -0.84 26.44
N ALA A 281 -12.10 -1.28 25.48
CA ALA A 281 -10.76 -0.73 25.23
C ALA A 281 -10.76 0.57 24.40
N HIS A 282 -11.90 1.28 24.30
CA HIS A 282 -12.07 2.54 23.54
C HIS A 282 -11.65 2.46 22.06
N GLY A 283 -11.66 1.26 21.46
CA GLY A 283 -11.21 1.06 20.08
C GLY A 283 -12.20 1.53 19.01
N GLY A 284 -13.42 1.92 19.40
CA GLY A 284 -14.46 2.50 18.55
C GLY A 284 -15.00 1.60 17.42
N PHE A 285 -16.11 2.05 16.83
CA PHE A 285 -16.69 1.50 15.59
C PHE A 285 -16.04 2.08 14.32
N THR A 286 -15.07 2.98 14.44
CA THR A 286 -14.42 3.72 13.34
C THR A 286 -14.02 2.84 12.15
N SER A 287 -13.39 1.69 12.42
CA SER A 287 -12.97 0.76 11.36
C SER A 287 -14.14 0.07 10.65
N PHE A 288 -15.28 -0.11 11.32
CA PHE A 288 -16.50 -0.65 10.72
C PHE A 288 -17.23 0.42 9.91
N THR A 289 -17.38 1.63 10.46
CA THR A 289 -17.95 2.78 9.75
C THR A 289 -17.17 3.10 8.47
N PHE A 290 -15.82 3.09 8.53
CA PHE A 290 -14.96 3.24 7.36
C PHE A 290 -15.33 2.25 6.24
N ARG A 291 -15.44 0.95 6.58
CA ARG A 291 -15.80 -0.10 5.62
C ARG A 291 -17.17 0.13 5.00
N ILE A 292 -18.18 0.50 5.78
CA ILE A 292 -19.52 0.76 5.25
C ILE A 292 -19.47 1.87 4.20
N TYR A 293 -18.83 3.01 4.50
CA TYR A 293 -18.74 4.10 3.53
C TYR A 293 -17.95 3.69 2.28
N THR A 294 -16.84 2.97 2.44
CA THR A 294 -16.07 2.43 1.32
C THR A 294 -16.91 1.46 0.47
N TRP A 295 -17.71 0.58 1.08
CA TRP A 295 -18.58 -0.35 0.36
C TRP A 295 -19.71 0.35 -0.39
N LEU A 296 -20.31 1.37 0.20
CA LEU A 296 -21.33 2.19 -0.47
C LEU A 296 -20.76 2.91 -1.69
N SER A 297 -19.59 3.54 -1.55
CA SER A 297 -18.87 4.15 -2.68
C SER A 297 -18.50 3.12 -3.75
N THR A 298 -18.04 1.93 -3.33
CA THR A 298 -17.72 0.83 -4.26
C THR A 298 -18.97 0.34 -5.01
N TRP A 299 -20.13 0.29 -4.34
CA TRP A 299 -21.39 -0.08 -4.97
C TRP A 299 -21.84 0.92 -6.03
N GLU A 300 -21.62 2.22 -5.81
CA GLU A 300 -21.85 3.26 -6.82
C GLU A 300 -20.92 3.05 -8.03
N MET A 301 -19.63 2.79 -7.80
CA MET A 301 -18.68 2.46 -8.86
C MET A 301 -19.05 1.20 -9.66
N ILE A 302 -19.63 0.19 -9.00
CA ILE A 302 -20.16 -1.02 -9.66
C ILE A 302 -21.40 -0.68 -10.50
N ARG A 303 -22.29 0.18 -10.00
CA ARG A 303 -23.52 0.58 -10.72
C ARG A 303 -23.20 1.26 -12.04
N ASP A 304 -22.11 2.02 -12.10
CA ASP A 304 -21.70 2.74 -13.30
C ASP A 304 -21.07 1.82 -14.35
N ASN A 305 -20.46 0.69 -13.96
CA ASN A 305 -19.89 -0.32 -14.87
C ASN A 305 -20.20 -1.77 -14.42
N PRO A 306 -21.48 -2.23 -14.47
CA PRO A 306 -21.90 -3.43 -13.76
C PRO A 306 -21.52 -4.75 -14.44
N VAL A 307 -21.36 -4.76 -15.77
CA VAL A 307 -21.22 -6.01 -16.55
C VAL A 307 -19.77 -6.49 -16.63
N LEU A 308 -18.86 -5.60 -17.06
CA LEU A 308 -17.44 -5.88 -17.25
C LEU A 308 -16.55 -5.30 -16.15
N GLY A 309 -17.11 -4.49 -15.25
CA GLY A 309 -16.36 -3.80 -14.21
C GLY A 309 -15.59 -2.60 -14.74
N ASN A 310 -14.74 -2.05 -13.88
CA ASN A 310 -13.93 -0.86 -14.13
C ASN A 310 -12.48 -1.19 -14.55
N GLY A 311 -12.11 -2.46 -14.61
CA GLY A 311 -10.77 -2.93 -14.93
C GLY A 311 -9.93 -3.21 -13.68
N ILE A 312 -9.21 -4.33 -13.71
CA ILE A 312 -8.45 -4.87 -12.58
C ILE A 312 -7.44 -3.85 -12.03
N GLY A 313 -7.46 -3.58 -10.72
CA GLY A 313 -6.50 -2.68 -10.09
C GLY A 313 -6.72 -1.19 -10.38
N SER A 314 -7.90 -0.80 -10.89
CA SER A 314 -8.27 0.60 -11.13
C SER A 314 -8.86 1.31 -9.89
N PHE A 315 -9.09 0.56 -8.79
CA PHE A 315 -9.83 1.03 -7.62
C PHE A 315 -9.28 2.35 -7.06
N TRP A 316 -8.00 2.38 -6.71
CA TRP A 316 -7.34 3.54 -6.10
C TRP A 316 -7.41 4.82 -6.96
N VAL A 317 -7.56 4.70 -8.28
CA VAL A 317 -7.66 5.87 -9.18
C VAL A 317 -9.09 6.38 -9.32
N ILE A 318 -10.07 5.47 -9.30
CA ILE A 318 -11.48 5.80 -9.49
C ILE A 318 -12.11 6.22 -8.17
N TYR A 319 -11.77 5.53 -7.09
CA TYR A 319 -12.36 5.71 -5.76
C TYR A 319 -12.37 7.15 -5.24
N PRO A 320 -11.31 7.98 -5.42
CA PRO A 320 -11.34 9.36 -4.94
C PRO A 320 -12.52 10.19 -5.49
N ALA A 321 -13.02 9.88 -6.69
CA ALA A 321 -14.20 10.57 -7.25
C ALA A 321 -15.54 10.16 -6.58
N TYR A 322 -15.57 9.02 -5.89
CA TYR A 322 -16.74 8.49 -5.18
C TYR A 322 -16.56 8.55 -3.66
N ARG A 323 -15.44 9.11 -3.18
CA ARG A 323 -15.09 9.11 -1.77
C ARG A 323 -16.05 10.00 -0.99
N ARG A 324 -16.62 9.43 0.07
CA ARG A 324 -17.58 10.14 0.93
C ARG A 324 -16.85 11.07 1.91
N PRO A 325 -17.36 12.28 2.20
CA PRO A 325 -16.72 13.24 3.11
C PRO A 325 -16.40 12.67 4.50
N ALA A 326 -17.28 11.80 5.01
CA ALA A 326 -17.14 11.11 6.28
C ALA A 326 -15.78 10.41 6.45
N ILE A 327 -15.21 9.92 5.35
CA ILE A 327 -13.96 9.16 5.38
C ILE A 327 -12.78 10.04 5.79
N PHE A 328 -12.74 11.29 5.33
CA PHE A 328 -11.67 12.22 5.72
C PHE A 328 -11.68 12.50 7.24
N HIS A 329 -12.87 12.58 7.84
CA HIS A 329 -13.03 12.76 9.28
C HIS A 329 -12.64 11.51 10.08
N ILE A 330 -13.02 10.33 9.60
CA ILE A 330 -12.65 9.03 10.20
C ILE A 330 -11.13 8.84 10.20
N GLU A 331 -10.47 9.17 9.09
CA GLU A 331 -9.02 9.00 8.94
C GLU A 331 -8.22 10.14 9.57
N GLY A 332 -8.84 11.29 9.82
CA GLY A 332 -8.19 12.51 10.30
C GLY A 332 -7.14 13.05 9.31
N LYS A 333 -7.25 12.66 8.03
CA LYS A 333 -6.27 12.95 6.98
C LYS A 333 -6.99 13.16 5.65
N HIS A 334 -6.46 14.09 4.86
CA HIS A 334 -6.97 14.49 3.55
C HIS A 334 -6.13 13.93 2.38
N ASN A 335 -5.02 13.28 2.71
CA ASN A 335 -4.02 12.77 1.77
C ASN A 335 -3.82 11.26 1.87
N THR A 336 -4.70 10.55 2.59
CA THR A 336 -4.73 9.10 2.67
C THR A 336 -5.32 8.54 1.40
N GLU A 337 -4.65 7.56 0.80
CA GLU A 337 -5.17 6.82 -0.35
C GLU A 337 -5.91 5.58 0.18
N THR A 338 -7.15 5.39 -0.27
CA THR A 338 -7.90 4.15 -0.05
C THR A 338 -7.73 3.30 -1.29
N ASP A 339 -6.84 2.31 -1.19
CA ASP A 339 -6.39 1.56 -2.36
C ASP A 339 -7.36 0.46 -2.80
N HIS A 340 -8.26 0.04 -1.89
CA HIS A 340 -9.09 -1.16 -2.03
C HIS A 340 -10.46 -1.01 -1.35
N ALA A 341 -11.40 -1.89 -1.71
CA ALA A 341 -12.78 -1.83 -1.26
C ALA A 341 -13.00 -2.35 0.19
N GLU A 342 -11.96 -2.87 0.85
CA GLU A 342 -12.07 -3.55 2.16
C GLU A 342 -13.06 -4.74 2.17
N ASN A 343 -13.36 -5.29 0.98
CA ASN A 343 -14.10 -6.53 0.76
C ASN A 343 -13.66 -7.11 -0.59
N GLU A 344 -12.98 -8.26 -0.57
CA GLU A 344 -12.45 -8.85 -1.80
C GLU A 344 -13.55 -9.19 -2.81
N HIS A 345 -14.67 -9.73 -2.35
CA HIS A 345 -15.75 -10.18 -3.23
C HIS A 345 -16.40 -9.00 -3.94
N LEU A 346 -16.58 -7.89 -3.21
CA LEU A 346 -17.08 -6.65 -3.78
C LEU A 346 -16.07 -6.07 -4.77
N GLU A 347 -14.77 -6.14 -4.49
CA GLU A 347 -13.73 -5.65 -5.40
C GLU A 347 -13.60 -6.50 -6.67
N VAL A 348 -13.80 -7.82 -6.58
CA VAL A 348 -13.87 -8.69 -7.78
C VAL A 348 -15.02 -8.25 -8.70
N TRP A 349 -16.17 -7.91 -8.12
CA TRP A 349 -17.29 -7.35 -8.91
C TRP A 349 -16.94 -5.97 -9.48
N PHE A 350 -16.35 -5.08 -8.68
CA PHE A 350 -15.88 -3.79 -9.16
C PHE A 350 -14.90 -3.91 -10.35
N ASP A 351 -13.93 -4.82 -10.28
CA ASP A 351 -12.87 -4.96 -11.30
C ASP A 351 -13.36 -5.64 -12.59
N GLU A 352 -14.14 -6.72 -12.45
CA GLU A 352 -14.42 -7.67 -13.54
C GLU A 352 -15.93 -7.81 -13.81
N GLY A 353 -16.77 -7.05 -13.11
CA GLY A 353 -18.22 -7.02 -13.29
C GLY A 353 -18.92 -8.31 -12.84
N VAL A 354 -20.20 -8.42 -13.19
CA VAL A 354 -21.01 -9.61 -12.87
C VAL A 354 -20.44 -10.89 -13.51
N ILE A 355 -19.75 -10.76 -14.66
CA ILE A 355 -19.12 -11.89 -15.35
C ILE A 355 -17.94 -12.43 -14.53
N GLY A 356 -17.01 -11.56 -14.11
CA GLY A 356 -15.91 -11.96 -13.25
C GLY A 356 -16.38 -12.51 -11.91
N MET A 357 -17.42 -11.91 -11.31
CA MET A 357 -18.02 -12.41 -10.08
C MET A 357 -18.62 -13.82 -10.25
N ALA A 358 -19.27 -14.11 -11.38
CA ALA A 358 -19.78 -15.45 -11.66
C ALA A 358 -18.64 -16.48 -11.80
N ILE A 359 -17.54 -16.12 -12.47
CA ILE A 359 -16.34 -16.97 -12.59
C ILE A 359 -15.69 -17.21 -11.22
N TRP A 360 -15.63 -16.17 -10.38
CA TRP A 360 -15.11 -16.24 -9.02
C TRP A 360 -15.92 -17.20 -8.14
N ILE A 361 -17.25 -17.11 -8.17
CA ILE A 361 -18.15 -18.05 -7.48
C ILE A 361 -17.96 -19.47 -8.03
N TRP A 362 -17.85 -19.63 -9.34
CA TRP A 362 -17.63 -20.93 -9.97
C TRP A 362 -16.31 -21.60 -9.53
N LEU A 363 -15.23 -20.83 -9.39
CA LEU A 363 -13.97 -21.30 -8.83
C LEU A 363 -14.15 -21.82 -7.40
N ILE A 364 -14.77 -21.01 -6.52
CA ILE A 364 -15.00 -21.38 -5.12
C ILE A 364 -15.83 -22.66 -5.02
N LEU A 365 -16.95 -22.74 -5.74
CA LEU A 365 -17.84 -23.90 -5.73
C LEU A 365 -17.14 -25.17 -6.23
N THR A 366 -16.32 -25.06 -7.29
CA THR A 366 -15.59 -26.21 -7.84
C THR A 366 -14.63 -26.79 -6.80
N ILE A 367 -13.89 -25.94 -6.09
CA ILE A 367 -12.95 -26.40 -5.06
C ILE A 367 -13.69 -26.95 -3.85
N VAL A 368 -14.74 -26.27 -3.35
CA VAL A 368 -15.51 -26.70 -2.17
C VAL A 368 -16.17 -28.07 -2.41
N VAL A 369 -16.84 -28.24 -3.56
CA VAL A 369 -17.49 -29.50 -3.92
C VAL A 369 -16.46 -30.60 -4.14
N GLY A 370 -15.33 -30.29 -4.78
CA GLY A 370 -14.21 -31.21 -4.96
C GLY A 370 -13.65 -31.69 -3.62
N VAL A 371 -13.32 -30.76 -2.72
CA VAL A 371 -12.83 -31.06 -1.36
C VAL A 371 -13.83 -31.94 -0.61
N TYR A 372 -15.12 -31.61 -0.65
CA TYR A 372 -16.14 -32.41 0.04
C TYR A 372 -16.17 -33.85 -0.47
N LYS A 373 -16.21 -34.05 -1.79
CA LYS A 373 -16.25 -35.39 -2.42
C LYS A 373 -14.97 -36.19 -2.16
N THR A 374 -13.81 -35.55 -2.25
CA THR A 374 -12.52 -36.21 -2.02
C THR A 374 -12.31 -36.56 -0.55
N LEU A 375 -12.65 -35.67 0.40
CA LEU A 375 -12.64 -36.00 1.82
C LEU A 375 -13.61 -37.15 2.16
N GLN A 376 -14.81 -37.16 1.56
CA GLN A 376 -15.75 -38.26 1.72
C GLN A 376 -15.15 -39.59 1.26
N ALA A 377 -14.51 -39.62 0.10
CA ALA A 377 -13.87 -40.81 -0.44
C ALA A 377 -12.69 -41.29 0.43
N LEU A 378 -11.79 -40.38 0.82
CA LEU A 378 -10.60 -40.69 1.61
C LEU A 378 -10.91 -41.16 3.04
N THR A 379 -12.07 -40.77 3.59
CA THR A 379 -12.47 -41.10 4.97
C THR A 379 -13.50 -42.22 5.08
N ALA A 380 -13.99 -42.74 3.95
CA ALA A 380 -14.96 -43.83 3.91
C ALA A 380 -14.44 -45.11 4.60
N HIS A 381 -13.18 -45.48 4.34
CA HIS A 381 -12.54 -46.68 4.87
C HIS A 381 -11.25 -46.30 5.64
N PRO A 382 -11.23 -46.37 6.98
CA PRO A 382 -10.01 -46.12 7.75
C PRO A 382 -8.98 -47.19 7.46
N ILE A 383 -7.70 -46.82 7.54
CA ILE A 383 -6.57 -47.73 7.27
C ILE A 383 -6.41 -48.81 8.37
N ARG A 384 -7.18 -48.76 9.46
CA ARG A 384 -7.12 -49.74 10.55
C ARG A 384 -7.69 -51.11 10.17
N ALA A 385 -6.86 -51.94 9.54
CA ALA A 385 -6.92 -53.41 9.57
C ALA A 385 -5.54 -54.07 9.29
N GLY A 386 -4.43 -53.47 9.74
CA GLY A 386 -3.08 -54.03 9.56
C GLY A 386 -2.25 -54.02 10.86
N PRO A 387 -1.29 -54.95 11.03
CA PRO A 387 -0.50 -55.11 12.26
C PRO A 387 0.50 -53.97 12.53
N ASP A 388 0.84 -53.16 11.51
CA ASP A 388 1.68 -51.98 11.67
C ASP A 388 0.86 -50.76 12.13
N LYS A 389 1.04 -50.39 13.40
CA LYS A 389 0.40 -49.25 14.07
C LYS A 389 0.91 -47.91 13.51
N THR A 390 0.45 -47.49 12.34
CA THR A 390 0.59 -46.08 11.92
C THR A 390 -0.30 -45.18 12.79
N LYS A 391 0.22 -44.01 13.17
CA LYS A 391 -0.36 -43.13 14.22
C LYS A 391 -1.66 -42.39 13.83
N SER A 392 -2.17 -42.53 12.60
CA SER A 392 -3.38 -41.85 12.12
C SER A 392 -4.42 -42.81 11.55
N ASP A 393 -5.70 -42.47 11.72
CA ASP A 393 -6.82 -43.32 11.30
C ASP A 393 -7.13 -43.23 9.80
N PHE A 394 -6.60 -42.20 9.13
CA PHE A 394 -6.85 -41.85 7.72
C PHE A 394 -5.54 -41.57 6.95
N PRO A 395 -5.57 -41.55 5.60
CA PRO A 395 -4.42 -41.20 4.76
C PRO A 395 -3.84 -39.80 5.05
N GLU A 396 -2.55 -39.57 4.78
CA GLU A 396 -1.89 -38.28 5.05
C GLU A 396 -2.54 -37.13 4.26
N GLU A 397 -2.91 -37.37 3.01
CA GLU A 397 -3.56 -36.43 2.11
C GLU A 397 -4.91 -35.91 2.63
N ALA A 398 -5.63 -36.71 3.42
CA ALA A 398 -6.88 -36.27 4.03
C ALA A 398 -6.62 -35.15 5.04
N TYR A 399 -5.56 -35.26 5.86
CA TYR A 399 -5.18 -34.22 6.82
C TYR A 399 -4.63 -32.98 6.13
N TYR A 400 -3.86 -33.13 5.03
CA TYR A 400 -3.44 -32.00 4.21
C TYR A 400 -4.64 -31.25 3.64
N MET A 401 -5.60 -31.95 3.04
CA MET A 401 -6.83 -31.34 2.53
C MET A 401 -7.63 -30.64 3.63
N LEU A 402 -7.76 -31.26 4.82
CA LEU A 402 -8.43 -30.65 5.97
C LEU A 402 -7.80 -29.30 6.35
N GLY A 403 -6.48 -29.25 6.49
CA GLY A 403 -5.76 -28.02 6.84
C GLY A 403 -5.85 -26.95 5.76
N PHE A 404 -5.57 -27.33 4.50
CA PHE A 404 -5.54 -26.40 3.37
C PHE A 404 -6.92 -25.85 3.00
N ALA A 405 -7.96 -26.69 2.98
CA ALA A 405 -9.32 -26.24 2.70
C ALA A 405 -9.84 -25.32 3.80
N SER A 406 -9.55 -25.63 5.07
CA SER A 406 -9.99 -24.79 6.19
C SER A 406 -9.27 -23.43 6.21
N GLY A 407 -7.97 -23.40 5.91
CA GLY A 407 -7.22 -22.15 5.77
C GLY A 407 -7.71 -21.29 4.60
N MET A 408 -7.96 -21.92 3.45
CA MET A 408 -8.45 -21.23 2.24
C MET A 408 -9.86 -20.64 2.44
N LEU A 409 -10.79 -21.44 2.97
CA LEU A 409 -12.18 -21.00 3.19
C LEU A 409 -12.29 -20.02 4.36
N GLY A 410 -11.50 -20.21 5.42
CA GLY A 410 -11.40 -19.24 6.51
C GLY A 410 -10.95 -17.86 6.01
N MET A 411 -9.97 -17.83 5.11
CA MET A 411 -9.51 -16.60 4.46
C MET A 411 -10.57 -15.99 3.54
N LEU A 412 -11.28 -16.79 2.75
CA LEU A 412 -12.40 -16.28 1.93
C LEU A 412 -13.48 -15.62 2.78
N ILE A 413 -13.87 -16.23 3.89
CA ILE A 413 -14.88 -15.68 4.79
C ILE A 413 -14.35 -14.38 5.46
N HIS A 414 -13.09 -14.35 5.89
CA HIS A 414 -12.46 -13.16 6.46
C HIS A 414 -12.49 -11.97 5.48
N ASN A 415 -12.26 -12.23 4.20
CA ASN A 415 -12.23 -11.22 3.14
C ASN A 415 -13.63 -10.66 2.74
N ASN A 416 -14.69 -10.99 3.47
CA ASN A 416 -15.91 -10.16 3.47
C ASN A 416 -15.69 -8.81 4.16
N THR A 417 -14.61 -8.67 4.94
CA THR A 417 -14.27 -7.47 5.72
C THR A 417 -12.82 -7.04 5.56
N ASP A 418 -12.12 -7.61 4.57
CA ASP A 418 -10.71 -7.37 4.28
C ASP A 418 -10.44 -7.69 2.80
N VAL A 419 -9.27 -7.30 2.30
CA VAL A 419 -8.80 -7.50 0.92
C VAL A 419 -7.44 -8.21 0.92
N SER A 420 -7.28 -9.15 1.85
CA SER A 420 -6.01 -9.83 2.08
C SER A 420 -5.43 -10.50 0.82
N MET A 421 -6.29 -10.87 -0.13
CA MET A 421 -5.85 -11.54 -1.36
C MET A 421 -5.18 -10.60 -2.37
N ARG A 422 -5.36 -9.29 -2.24
CA ARG A 422 -4.70 -8.25 -3.05
C ARG A 422 -3.23 -8.08 -2.68
N PHE A 423 -2.91 -8.26 -1.40
CA PHE A 423 -1.55 -8.09 -0.90
C PHE A 423 -0.70 -9.33 -1.15
N VAL A 424 0.51 -9.11 -1.65
CA VAL A 424 1.43 -10.16 -2.07
C VAL A 424 1.73 -11.19 -0.96
N SER A 425 1.81 -10.74 0.29
CA SER A 425 2.09 -11.57 1.47
C SER A 425 0.97 -12.57 1.83
N SER A 426 -0.27 -12.29 1.45
CA SER A 426 -1.45 -13.08 1.83
C SER A 426 -2.18 -13.70 0.61
N GLY A 427 -2.19 -13.01 -0.53
CA GLY A 427 -2.68 -13.54 -1.80
C GLY A 427 -1.85 -14.70 -2.33
N THR A 428 -0.52 -14.66 -2.15
CA THR A 428 0.37 -15.74 -2.60
C THR A 428 0.08 -17.08 -1.90
N PRO A 429 -0.02 -17.14 -0.55
CA PRO A 429 -0.52 -18.33 0.15
C PRO A 429 -1.93 -18.76 -0.27
N PHE A 430 -2.86 -17.82 -0.50
CA PHE A 430 -4.23 -18.19 -0.92
C PHE A 430 -4.24 -18.94 -2.26
N TRP A 431 -3.55 -18.42 -3.28
CA TRP A 431 -3.47 -19.07 -4.59
C TRP A 431 -2.67 -20.37 -4.57
N LEU A 432 -1.69 -20.49 -3.66
CA LEU A 432 -1.09 -21.79 -3.37
C LEU A 432 -2.13 -22.79 -2.85
N LEU A 433 -2.98 -22.41 -1.89
CA LEU A 433 -4.01 -23.30 -1.36
C LEU A 433 -5.07 -23.68 -2.41
N VAL A 434 -5.42 -22.76 -3.31
CA VAL A 434 -6.25 -23.08 -4.50
C VAL A 434 -5.61 -24.19 -5.31
N GLY A 435 -4.31 -24.07 -5.61
CA GLY A 435 -3.55 -25.07 -6.36
C GLY A 435 -3.38 -26.40 -5.61
N LEU A 436 -3.06 -26.37 -4.31
CA LEU A 436 -2.87 -27.57 -3.48
C LEU A 436 -4.18 -28.35 -3.29
N ASN A 437 -5.29 -27.68 -3.03
CA ASN A 437 -6.60 -28.36 -2.95
C ASN A 437 -7.00 -28.94 -4.30
N SER A 438 -6.78 -28.21 -5.40
CA SER A 438 -7.04 -28.70 -6.75
C SER A 438 -6.17 -29.93 -7.11
N ALA A 439 -4.90 -29.93 -6.69
CA ALA A 439 -4.00 -31.07 -6.85
C ALA A 439 -4.51 -32.31 -6.09
N LEU A 440 -4.93 -32.13 -4.83
CA LEU A 440 -5.49 -33.22 -4.02
C LEU A 440 -6.81 -33.74 -4.60
N ILE A 441 -7.67 -32.87 -5.13
CA ILE A 441 -8.91 -33.28 -5.82
C ILE A 441 -8.60 -34.16 -7.04
N MET A 442 -7.55 -33.82 -7.80
CA MET A 442 -7.22 -34.50 -9.05
C MET A 442 -6.42 -35.80 -8.89
N HIS A 443 -5.52 -35.85 -7.91
CA HIS A 443 -4.51 -36.90 -7.82
C HIS A 443 -4.73 -37.86 -6.65
N SER A 444 -5.65 -37.59 -5.71
CA SER A 444 -5.95 -38.52 -4.62
C SER A 444 -6.70 -39.77 -5.10
N PRO A 445 -6.39 -40.98 -4.59
CA PRO A 445 -5.37 -41.28 -3.57
C PRO A 445 -3.92 -41.14 -4.09
N LEU A 446 -3.04 -40.56 -3.26
CA LEU A 446 -1.69 -40.21 -3.68
C LEU A 446 -0.70 -41.38 -3.50
N PRO A 447 0.25 -41.59 -4.42
CA PRO A 447 1.38 -42.48 -4.17
C PRO A 447 2.38 -41.87 -3.17
N GLU A 448 3.07 -42.71 -2.39
CA GLU A 448 4.07 -42.26 -1.39
C GLU A 448 5.29 -41.60 -2.07
N GLU A 449 5.81 -42.23 -3.11
CA GLU A 449 6.87 -41.71 -3.98
C GLU A 449 6.45 -41.78 -5.45
N ALA A 450 7.06 -40.94 -6.29
CA ALA A 450 6.83 -41.00 -7.73
C ALA A 450 7.33 -42.36 -8.26
N SER A 451 6.43 -43.16 -8.82
CA SER A 451 6.77 -44.47 -9.40
C SER A 451 7.89 -44.33 -10.43
N ALA A 452 8.89 -45.22 -10.35
CA ALA A 452 9.98 -45.29 -11.32
C ALA A 452 9.41 -45.43 -12.75
N PRO A 453 9.91 -44.68 -13.74
CA PRO A 453 9.46 -44.77 -15.12
C PRO A 453 9.48 -46.19 -15.66
N ALA A 454 8.40 -46.63 -16.32
CA ALA A 454 8.51 -47.72 -17.28
C ALA A 454 9.44 -47.25 -18.43
N PRO A 455 10.40 -48.07 -18.88
CA PRO A 455 11.33 -47.68 -19.93
C PRO A 455 10.57 -47.41 -21.23
N GLN A 456 10.46 -46.15 -21.63
CA GLN A 456 9.96 -45.79 -22.96
C GLN A 456 11.12 -45.69 -23.95
N LYS A 457 10.86 -46.19 -25.18
CA LYS A 457 11.80 -46.12 -26.30
C LYS A 457 12.25 -44.67 -26.51
N PRO A 458 13.55 -44.43 -26.76
CA PRO A 458 14.04 -43.11 -27.11
C PRO A 458 13.22 -42.57 -28.29
N PRO A 459 12.88 -41.27 -28.30
CA PRO A 459 12.21 -40.67 -29.43
C PRO A 459 13.06 -40.95 -30.69
N PRO A 460 12.42 -41.22 -31.85
CA PRO A 460 13.14 -41.54 -33.07
C PRO A 460 14.18 -40.46 -33.37
N ALA A 461 15.40 -40.88 -33.66
CA ALA A 461 16.50 -40.00 -34.02
C ALA A 461 16.12 -39.29 -35.33
N GLY A 462 15.71 -38.02 -35.24
CA GLY A 462 15.18 -37.36 -36.42
C GLY A 462 14.74 -35.92 -36.27
N GLU A 463 15.45 -35.08 -35.51
CA GLU A 463 15.44 -33.65 -35.81
C GLU A 463 16.88 -33.22 -36.07
N LYS A 464 17.18 -32.88 -37.32
CA LYS A 464 18.39 -32.14 -37.67
C LYS A 464 18.54 -31.05 -36.62
N LYS A 465 19.67 -30.99 -35.90
CA LYS A 465 20.02 -29.86 -35.05
C LYS A 465 19.99 -28.61 -35.95
N THR A 466 18.83 -27.98 -36.03
CA THR A 466 18.62 -26.80 -36.84
C THR A 466 19.62 -25.77 -36.34
N LEU A 467 20.34 -25.14 -37.27
CA LEU A 467 21.26 -24.05 -36.95
C LEU A 467 20.58 -23.03 -36.01
N LEU A 468 19.28 -22.79 -36.24
CA LEU A 468 18.40 -21.98 -35.41
C LEU A 468 18.40 -22.36 -33.92
N LEU A 469 18.24 -23.64 -33.54
CA LEU A 469 18.26 -24.03 -32.13
C LEU A 469 19.62 -23.77 -31.48
N LYS A 470 20.73 -24.02 -32.19
CA LYS A 470 22.09 -23.74 -31.68
C LYS A 470 22.29 -22.23 -31.49
N VAL A 471 21.86 -21.42 -32.46
CA VAL A 471 21.91 -19.95 -32.38
C VAL A 471 21.09 -19.44 -31.21
N LEU A 472 19.85 -19.92 -31.04
CA LEU A 472 18.99 -19.53 -29.93
C LEU A 472 19.55 -19.92 -28.56
N LYS A 473 20.22 -21.07 -28.45
CA LYS A 473 20.94 -21.43 -27.22
C LYS A 473 22.06 -20.44 -26.95
N GLY A 474 22.90 -20.13 -27.94
CA GLY A 474 23.95 -19.11 -27.80
C GLY A 474 23.39 -17.76 -27.35
N LEU A 475 22.28 -17.33 -27.97
CA LEU A 475 21.55 -16.13 -27.57
C LEU A 475 21.04 -16.20 -26.13
N ALA A 476 20.47 -17.34 -25.71
CA ALA A 476 20.04 -17.54 -24.33
C ALA A 476 21.20 -17.38 -23.34
N PHE A 477 22.35 -18.01 -23.61
CA PHE A 477 23.54 -17.83 -22.77
C PHE A 477 23.96 -16.36 -22.66
N LEU A 478 23.96 -15.63 -23.78
CA LEU A 478 24.31 -14.21 -23.80
C LEU A 478 23.31 -13.36 -23.00
N VAL A 479 22.01 -13.55 -23.22
CA VAL A 479 20.94 -12.81 -22.52
C VAL A 479 20.96 -13.12 -21.02
N ILE A 480 21.05 -14.39 -20.63
CA ILE A 480 21.13 -14.80 -19.22
C ILE A 480 22.35 -14.15 -18.55
N SER A 481 23.52 -14.19 -19.19
CA SER A 481 24.75 -13.58 -18.66
C SER A 481 24.62 -12.07 -18.50
N ALA A 482 24.08 -11.39 -19.51
CA ALA A 482 23.89 -9.94 -19.51
C ALA A 482 22.99 -9.50 -18.35
N VAL A 483 21.84 -10.16 -18.20
CA VAL A 483 20.88 -9.88 -17.12
C VAL A 483 21.47 -10.23 -15.75
N ALA A 484 22.17 -11.37 -15.64
CA ALA A 484 22.82 -11.79 -14.40
C ALA A 484 23.83 -10.75 -13.90
N ILE A 485 24.72 -10.29 -14.77
CA ILE A 485 25.75 -9.28 -14.45
C ILE A 485 25.10 -7.94 -14.12
N ARG A 486 24.10 -7.51 -14.90
CA ARG A 486 23.38 -6.26 -14.65
C ARG A 486 22.75 -6.23 -13.26
N ILE A 487 21.96 -7.24 -12.92
CA ILE A 487 21.24 -7.29 -11.63
C ILE A 487 22.22 -7.45 -10.46
N LEU A 488 23.28 -8.26 -10.61
CA LEU A 488 24.32 -8.40 -9.59
C LEU A 488 24.97 -7.05 -9.23
N ARG A 489 25.30 -6.24 -10.25
CA ARG A 489 25.92 -4.92 -10.03
C ARG A 489 24.95 -3.88 -9.49
N GLN A 490 23.70 -3.92 -9.94
CA GLN A 490 22.66 -3.03 -9.41
C GLN A 490 22.31 -3.39 -7.96
N PHE A 491 22.35 -4.67 -7.58
CA PHE A 491 22.19 -5.09 -6.19
C PHE A 491 23.34 -4.56 -5.31
N ASP A 492 24.60 -4.66 -5.77
CA ASP A 492 25.75 -4.02 -5.08
C ASP A 492 25.53 -2.53 -4.85
N TRP A 493 25.01 -1.82 -5.85
CA TRP A 493 24.68 -0.40 -5.73
C TRP A 493 23.56 -0.12 -4.71
N CYS A 494 22.55 -0.98 -4.61
CA CYS A 494 21.48 -0.85 -3.61
C CYS A 494 22.03 -1.05 -2.19
N GLN A 495 22.93 -2.02 -2.01
CA GLN A 495 23.50 -2.41 -0.73
C GLN A 495 24.47 -1.39 -0.13
N GLY A 496 25.08 -0.54 -0.96
CA GLY A 496 26.11 0.41 -0.51
C GLY A 496 27.37 -0.28 0.05
N ARG A 497 28.51 0.42 0.05
CA ARG A 497 29.78 -0.17 0.52
C ARG A 497 29.93 -0.19 2.05
N ASP A 498 28.98 0.40 2.78
CA ASP A 498 29.04 0.65 4.21
C ASP A 498 28.08 -0.23 5.03
N GLY A 499 27.15 -0.96 4.38
CA GLY A 499 26.23 -1.85 5.10
C GLY A 499 26.97 -2.85 5.96
N SER A 500 28.17 -3.29 5.55
CA SER A 500 29.08 -4.12 6.36
C SER A 500 29.80 -3.38 7.49
N ALA A 501 29.90 -2.04 7.42
CA ALA A 501 30.62 -1.20 8.38
C ALA A 501 29.71 -0.61 9.46
N ASN A 502 28.40 -0.43 9.20
CA ASN A 502 27.42 -0.01 10.20
C ASN A 502 26.98 -1.23 11.06
N PRO A 503 27.29 -1.29 12.36
CA PRO A 503 26.97 -2.46 13.19
C PRO A 503 25.47 -2.80 13.26
N ASN A 504 24.58 -1.81 13.07
CA ASN A 504 23.14 -2.04 13.08
C ASN A 504 22.62 -2.59 11.74
N GLU A 505 23.33 -2.36 10.65
CA GLU A 505 22.96 -2.84 9.31
C GLU A 505 23.75 -4.06 8.86
N MET A 506 24.89 -4.34 9.51
CA MET A 506 25.80 -5.42 9.15
C MET A 506 25.13 -6.80 9.05
N PRO A 507 24.26 -7.22 9.98
CA PRO A 507 23.50 -8.46 9.83
C PRO A 507 22.60 -8.46 8.59
N HIS A 508 21.88 -7.35 8.35
CA HIS A 508 21.01 -7.21 7.18
C HIS A 508 21.80 -7.26 5.86
N PHE A 509 22.97 -6.61 5.81
CA PHE A 509 23.85 -6.60 4.65
C PHE A 509 24.29 -8.02 4.28
N PHE A 510 24.85 -8.78 5.23
CA PHE A 510 25.33 -10.14 4.95
C PHE A 510 24.19 -11.12 4.64
N ILE A 511 23.07 -11.03 5.37
CA ILE A 511 21.90 -11.88 5.10
C ILE A 511 21.31 -11.60 3.72
N SER A 512 21.18 -10.32 3.35
CA SER A 512 20.61 -9.95 2.06
C SER A 512 21.53 -10.36 0.90
N TRP A 513 22.86 -10.18 1.01
CA TRP A 513 23.82 -10.69 0.02
C TRP A 513 23.82 -12.21 -0.08
N GLY A 514 23.87 -12.92 1.06
CA GLY A 514 23.85 -14.38 1.07
C GLY A 514 22.56 -14.92 0.43
N THR A 515 21.41 -14.36 0.80
CA THR A 515 20.11 -14.74 0.23
C THR A 515 20.05 -14.42 -1.27
N PHE A 516 20.50 -13.23 -1.68
CA PHE A 516 20.51 -12.82 -3.08
C PHE A 516 21.41 -13.72 -3.92
N LEU A 517 22.67 -13.95 -3.52
CA LEU A 517 23.61 -14.80 -4.27
C LEU A 517 23.11 -16.24 -4.37
N LEU A 518 22.50 -16.77 -3.32
CA LEU A 518 21.89 -18.10 -3.35
C LEU A 518 20.71 -18.16 -4.33
N CYS A 519 19.74 -17.25 -4.22
CA CYS A 519 18.52 -17.29 -5.04
C CYS A 519 18.80 -16.92 -6.50
N TRP A 520 19.50 -15.80 -6.72
CA TRP A 520 19.83 -15.31 -8.04
C TRP A 520 20.86 -16.21 -8.72
N GLY A 521 21.92 -16.60 -8.01
CA GLY A 521 22.94 -17.50 -8.54
C GLY A 521 22.37 -18.87 -8.90
N ALA A 522 21.50 -19.45 -8.07
CA ALA A 522 20.81 -20.70 -8.40
C ALA A 522 19.91 -20.54 -9.63
N SER A 523 19.15 -19.45 -9.73
CA SER A 523 18.26 -19.18 -10.88
C SER A 523 19.04 -19.08 -12.20
N VAL A 524 20.15 -18.31 -12.19
CA VAL A 524 21.06 -18.17 -13.33
C VAL A 524 21.66 -19.53 -13.73
N TRP A 525 22.13 -20.31 -12.74
CA TRP A 525 22.65 -21.65 -12.98
C TRP A 525 21.60 -22.59 -13.58
N TRP A 526 20.38 -22.61 -13.04
CA TRP A 526 19.29 -23.43 -13.56
C TRP A 526 18.98 -23.08 -15.01
N PHE A 527 18.91 -21.79 -15.34
CA PHE A 527 18.65 -21.34 -16.70
C PHE A 527 19.78 -21.73 -17.67
N PHE A 528 21.05 -21.65 -17.26
CA PHE A 528 22.17 -22.15 -18.07
C PHE A 528 22.13 -23.67 -18.27
N ASP A 529 21.89 -24.44 -17.20
CA ASP A 529 21.80 -25.90 -17.30
C ASP A 529 20.66 -26.31 -18.26
N LEU A 530 19.47 -25.70 -18.11
CA LEU A 530 18.32 -25.98 -18.96
C LEU A 530 18.50 -25.49 -20.40
N ALA A 531 19.09 -24.31 -20.63
CA ALA A 531 19.37 -23.79 -21.98
C ALA A 531 20.33 -24.73 -22.74
N SER A 532 21.36 -25.24 -22.06
CA SER A 532 22.31 -26.19 -22.66
C SER A 532 21.62 -27.49 -23.10
N ARG A 533 20.65 -27.97 -22.32
CA ARG A 533 19.95 -29.25 -22.51
C ARG A 533 18.68 -29.17 -23.35
N ALA A 534 18.16 -27.97 -23.62
CA ALA A 534 16.91 -27.76 -24.33
C ALA A 534 16.92 -28.46 -25.70
N ARG A 535 15.83 -29.14 -26.05
CA ARG A 535 15.68 -29.80 -27.34
C ARG A 535 14.78 -29.03 -28.28
N ARG A 536 13.91 -28.15 -27.74
CA ARG A 536 12.91 -27.41 -28.50
C ARG A 536 13.13 -25.90 -28.45
N ILE A 537 12.77 -25.24 -29.56
CA ILE A 537 12.85 -23.78 -29.71
C ILE A 537 12.01 -23.07 -28.65
N LYS A 538 10.77 -23.54 -28.42
CA LYS A 538 9.84 -22.96 -27.44
C LYS A 538 10.43 -22.94 -26.02
N SER A 539 11.15 -24.00 -25.64
CA SER A 539 11.81 -24.11 -24.34
C SER A 539 12.91 -23.06 -24.17
N VAL A 540 13.78 -22.88 -25.18
CA VAL A 540 14.84 -21.86 -25.16
C VAL A 540 14.24 -20.45 -25.19
N ALA A 541 13.23 -20.23 -26.01
CA ALA A 541 12.53 -18.95 -26.10
C ALA A 541 11.89 -18.55 -24.76
N THR A 542 11.35 -19.53 -24.01
CA THR A 542 10.79 -19.31 -22.67
C THR A 542 11.85 -18.79 -21.70
N LEU A 543 13.05 -19.39 -21.70
CA LEU A 543 14.15 -18.94 -20.84
C LEU A 543 14.61 -17.52 -21.21
N ILE A 544 14.76 -17.23 -22.50
CA ILE A 544 15.10 -15.88 -22.99
C ILE A 544 14.04 -14.86 -22.56
N ALA A 545 12.77 -15.15 -22.82
CA ALA A 545 11.66 -14.26 -22.49
C ALA A 545 11.58 -13.99 -20.98
N ALA A 546 11.75 -15.02 -20.15
CA ALA A 546 11.78 -14.88 -18.70
C ALA A 546 12.98 -14.04 -18.23
N SER A 547 14.18 -14.27 -18.78
CA SER A 547 15.36 -13.44 -18.45
C SER A 547 15.15 -11.96 -18.80
N ILE A 548 14.50 -11.67 -19.93
CA ILE A 548 14.16 -10.28 -20.32
C ILE A 548 13.09 -9.71 -19.39
N ALA A 549 12.03 -10.47 -19.07
CA ALA A 549 10.92 -10.03 -18.23
C ALA A 549 11.33 -9.69 -16.79
N VAL A 550 12.38 -10.32 -16.27
CA VAL A 550 12.92 -10.02 -14.93
C VAL A 550 13.53 -8.61 -14.84
N VAL A 551 14.02 -8.04 -15.95
CA VAL A 551 14.69 -6.72 -15.98
C VAL A 551 13.76 -5.57 -15.55
N PRO A 552 12.55 -5.39 -16.12
CA PRO A 552 11.64 -4.32 -15.66
C PRO A 552 11.19 -4.52 -14.21
N PHE A 553 10.96 -5.75 -13.74
CA PHE A 553 10.61 -6.01 -12.34
C PHE A 553 11.71 -5.60 -11.36
N TRP A 554 12.97 -5.88 -11.72
CA TRP A 554 14.11 -5.36 -10.98
C TRP A 554 14.22 -3.82 -11.09
N GLY A 555 13.86 -3.26 -12.24
CA GLY A 555 13.71 -1.81 -12.43
C GLY A 555 12.74 -1.19 -11.42
N PHE A 556 11.58 -1.80 -11.18
CA PHE A 556 10.61 -1.30 -10.19
C PHE A 556 11.17 -1.30 -8.76
N PHE A 557 11.97 -2.31 -8.41
CA PHE A 557 12.71 -2.33 -7.14
C PHE A 557 13.74 -1.18 -7.07
N LEU A 558 14.52 -1.00 -8.13
CA LEU A 558 15.53 0.05 -8.22
C LEU A 558 14.91 1.47 -8.21
N GLY A 559 13.75 1.62 -8.83
CA GLY A 559 12.96 2.85 -8.80
C GLY A 559 12.54 3.21 -7.37
N ASP A 560 12.12 2.23 -6.57
CA ASP A 560 11.73 2.49 -5.18
C ASP A 560 12.94 2.84 -4.27
N VAL A 561 14.11 2.21 -4.50
CA VAL A 561 15.37 2.60 -3.84
C VAL A 561 15.75 4.05 -4.21
N ASN A 562 15.62 4.43 -5.48
CA ASN A 562 15.88 5.79 -5.92
C ASN A 562 14.86 6.78 -5.36
N HIS A 563 13.59 6.40 -5.26
CA HIS A 563 12.56 7.23 -4.67
C HIS A 563 12.88 7.57 -3.20
N ASN A 564 13.29 6.58 -2.42
CA ASN A 564 13.72 6.76 -1.04
C ASN A 564 14.90 7.76 -0.93
N ARG A 565 15.90 7.63 -1.79
CA ARG A 565 17.05 8.56 -1.85
C ARG A 565 16.67 9.96 -2.34
N ALA A 566 15.75 10.06 -3.29
CA ALA A 566 15.23 11.35 -3.76
C ALA A 566 14.58 12.14 -2.61
N ILE A 567 13.77 11.47 -1.78
CA ILE A 567 13.14 12.08 -0.60
C ILE A 567 14.21 12.54 0.40
N PHE A 568 15.25 11.75 0.62
CA PHE A 568 16.35 12.10 1.52
C PHE A 568 17.04 13.41 1.11
N PHE A 569 17.41 13.57 -0.16
CA PHE A 569 18.01 14.82 -0.66
C PHE A 569 17.02 15.98 -0.71
N SER A 570 15.77 15.71 -1.10
CA SER A 570 14.71 16.72 -1.14
C SER A 570 14.47 17.34 0.24
N LYS A 571 14.48 16.54 1.31
CA LYS A 571 14.32 17.05 2.69
C LYS A 571 15.47 17.93 3.17
N GLN A 572 16.63 17.86 2.51
CA GLN A 572 17.81 18.67 2.83
C GLN A 572 17.93 19.93 1.95
N GLY A 573 16.99 20.16 1.03
CA GLY A 573 17.09 21.25 0.06
C GLY A 573 18.14 21.01 -1.02
N VAL A 574 18.57 19.76 -1.23
CA VAL A 574 19.57 19.39 -2.24
C VAL A 574 18.86 18.94 -3.51
N TRP A 575 18.61 19.89 -4.40
CA TRP A 575 17.73 19.70 -5.55
C TRP A 575 18.39 18.99 -6.72
N ASN A 576 19.60 19.39 -7.07
CA ASN A 576 20.37 18.85 -8.20
C ASN A 576 21.88 18.83 -7.90
N ARG A 577 22.68 18.29 -8.82
CA ARG A 577 24.14 18.43 -8.76
C ARG A 577 24.53 19.92 -8.80
N GLY A 578 25.42 20.31 -7.88
CA GLY A 578 25.92 21.67 -7.76
C GLY A 578 26.64 21.91 -6.44
N PRO A 579 26.99 23.17 -6.10
CA PRO A 579 27.72 23.49 -4.88
C PRO A 579 27.04 23.03 -3.59
N GLN A 580 25.71 23.10 -3.53
CA GLN A 580 24.93 22.63 -2.38
C GLN A 580 25.03 21.10 -2.21
N PHE A 581 24.95 20.36 -3.31
CA PHE A 581 25.16 18.92 -3.32
C PHE A 581 26.58 18.57 -2.89
N GLU A 582 27.60 19.23 -3.45
CA GLU A 582 29.00 19.01 -3.08
C GLU A 582 29.25 19.28 -1.59
N GLY A 583 28.70 20.37 -1.06
CA GLY A 583 28.76 20.67 0.37
C GLY A 583 28.04 19.62 1.23
N ALA A 584 26.86 19.15 0.79
CA ALA A 584 26.10 18.12 1.50
C ALA A 584 26.86 16.78 1.55
N ILE A 585 27.46 16.34 0.44
CA ILE A 585 28.16 15.06 0.40
C ILE A 585 29.57 15.11 1.00
N GLN A 586 30.18 16.29 1.14
CA GLN A 586 31.52 16.42 1.73
C GLN A 586 31.57 15.92 3.19
N GLY A 587 30.45 16.02 3.92
CA GLY A 587 30.30 15.48 5.27
C GLY A 587 30.09 13.96 5.32
N TYR A 588 29.89 13.29 4.18
CA TYR A 588 29.69 11.85 4.13
C TYR A 588 31.02 11.08 4.04
N PRO A 589 31.06 9.80 4.48
CA PRO A 589 32.23 8.95 4.28
C PRO A 589 32.69 8.89 2.81
N ARG A 590 33.98 8.65 2.57
CA ARG A 590 34.60 8.72 1.23
C ARG A 590 33.91 7.80 0.22
N GLU A 591 33.47 6.63 0.65
CA GLU A 591 32.73 5.64 -0.13
C GLU A 591 31.38 6.17 -0.64
N TYR A 592 30.71 7.02 0.14
CA TYR A 592 29.46 7.69 -0.25
C TYR A 592 29.74 8.83 -1.22
N GLN A 593 30.80 9.60 -0.99
CA GLN A 593 31.24 10.62 -1.95
C GLN A 593 31.53 9.98 -3.31
N ILE A 594 32.26 8.86 -3.33
CA ILE A 594 32.54 8.08 -4.55
C ILE A 594 31.26 7.58 -5.21
N MET A 595 30.29 7.08 -4.43
CA MET A 595 29.01 6.59 -4.95
C MET A 595 28.17 7.72 -5.56
N TYR A 596 28.02 8.84 -4.86
CA TYR A 596 27.20 9.98 -5.25
C TYR A 596 27.84 10.83 -6.35
N ARG A 597 29.17 10.94 -6.39
CA ARG A 597 29.89 11.57 -7.51
C ARG A 597 30.04 10.66 -8.73
N GLY A 598 29.90 9.35 -8.54
CA GLY A 598 30.12 8.38 -9.63
C GLY A 598 31.60 8.09 -9.87
N GLU A 599 32.48 8.49 -8.94
CA GLU A 599 33.93 8.30 -9.03
C GLU A 599 34.36 6.85 -8.74
N GLY A 600 33.41 5.90 -8.77
CA GLY A 600 33.60 4.49 -8.39
C GLY A 600 33.98 3.60 -9.58
N GLY A 601 35.27 3.30 -9.69
CA GLY A 601 35.92 2.64 -10.82
C GLY A 601 35.40 1.25 -11.24
N GLY A 602 35.26 1.10 -12.56
CA GLY A 602 35.43 -0.19 -13.22
C GLY A 602 36.93 -0.49 -13.38
N THR A 603 37.32 -1.76 -13.28
CA THR A 603 38.71 -2.24 -13.50
C THR A 603 39.17 -2.16 -14.96
N ILE A 604 38.29 -1.73 -15.87
CA ILE A 604 38.53 -1.64 -17.31
C ILE A 604 38.36 -0.17 -17.71
N ASP A 605 39.38 0.41 -18.38
CA ASP A 605 39.29 1.76 -18.93
C ASP A 605 38.16 1.84 -19.98
N LYS A 606 37.23 2.76 -19.79
CA LYS A 606 36.08 3.00 -20.68
C LYS A 606 36.49 3.32 -22.11
N ASN A 607 37.58 4.06 -22.25
CA ASN A 607 38.04 4.56 -23.53
C ASN A 607 38.87 3.54 -24.31
N SER A 608 39.27 2.45 -23.65
CA SER A 608 39.92 1.31 -24.29
C SER A 608 38.98 0.59 -25.27
N LEU A 609 39.53 -0.13 -26.26
CA LEU A 609 38.74 -0.93 -27.19
C LEU A 609 37.85 -1.98 -26.47
N PRO A 610 38.36 -2.73 -25.47
CA PRO A 610 37.50 -3.56 -24.61
C PRO A 610 36.41 -2.76 -23.90
N GLY A 611 36.73 -1.56 -23.43
CA GLY A 611 35.78 -0.64 -22.80
C GLY A 611 34.65 -0.21 -23.73
N LYS A 612 34.96 0.22 -24.95
CA LYS A 612 33.97 0.62 -25.96
C LYS A 612 33.09 -0.55 -26.40
N VAL A 613 33.66 -1.74 -26.58
CA VAL A 613 32.92 -2.97 -26.94
C VAL A 613 31.99 -3.39 -25.81
N LEU A 614 32.46 -3.38 -24.56
CA LEU A 614 31.63 -3.68 -23.40
C LEU A 614 30.56 -2.62 -23.15
N ASN A 615 30.82 -1.34 -23.42
CA ASN A 615 29.81 -0.27 -23.32
C ASN A 615 28.75 -0.38 -24.42
N PHE A 616 29.15 -0.78 -25.62
CA PHE A 616 28.24 -1.04 -26.73
C PHE A 616 27.34 -2.25 -26.46
N LEU A 617 27.91 -3.35 -25.96
CA LEU A 617 27.18 -4.58 -25.66
C LEU A 617 26.34 -4.47 -24.37
N PHE A 618 26.81 -3.68 -23.40
CA PHE A 618 26.27 -3.57 -22.05
C PHE A 618 26.34 -2.11 -21.54
N PRO A 619 25.52 -1.20 -22.11
CA PRO A 619 25.48 0.18 -21.66
C PRO A 619 25.16 0.27 -20.16
N ASP A 620 25.87 1.13 -19.44
CA ASP A 620 25.74 1.39 -18.00
C ASP A 620 26.09 0.21 -17.06
N VAL A 621 26.62 -0.89 -17.61
CA VAL A 621 26.95 -2.08 -16.80
C VAL A 621 28.34 -1.97 -16.19
N TYR A 622 29.35 -1.44 -16.89
CA TYR A 622 30.77 -1.50 -16.47
C TYR A 622 31.36 -0.21 -15.94
N TRP A 623 30.75 0.93 -16.24
CA TRP A 623 31.13 2.24 -15.74
C TRP A 623 29.91 2.83 -15.06
N ARG A 624 30.03 3.17 -13.77
CA ARG A 624 29.02 4.01 -13.10
C ARG A 624 29.23 5.42 -13.64
N GLU A 625 28.70 5.73 -14.83
CA GLU A 625 28.85 7.07 -15.41
C GLU A 625 28.18 8.15 -14.58
N ASP A 626 27.11 7.82 -13.86
CA ASP A 626 26.31 8.82 -13.19
C ASP A 626 26.21 8.51 -11.70
N GLY A 627 27.11 9.08 -10.90
CA GLY A 627 26.79 9.29 -9.49
C GLY A 627 25.45 10.00 -9.38
N ILE A 628 24.49 9.49 -8.64
CA ILE A 628 23.19 10.13 -8.67
C ILE A 628 23.27 11.42 -7.85
N GLY A 629 22.86 12.52 -8.47
CA GLY A 629 22.94 13.88 -7.94
C GLY A 629 22.00 14.15 -6.78
N GLY A 630 21.37 15.32 -6.79
CA GLY A 630 20.35 15.67 -5.82
C GLY A 630 19.04 14.92 -6.07
N ALA A 631 17.95 15.45 -5.49
CA ALA A 631 16.63 14.84 -5.58
C ALA A 631 16.16 14.62 -7.03
N LEU A 632 16.41 15.56 -7.95
CA LEU A 632 15.91 15.52 -9.32
C LEU A 632 16.56 14.41 -10.16
N GLU A 633 17.86 14.16 -9.99
CA GLU A 633 18.55 13.07 -10.68
C GLU A 633 18.03 11.71 -10.21
N HIS A 634 17.74 11.56 -8.91
CA HIS A 634 17.09 10.35 -8.41
C HIS A 634 15.68 10.19 -8.96
N TYR A 635 14.85 11.26 -8.99
CA TYR A 635 13.51 11.19 -9.60
C TYR A 635 13.57 10.86 -11.10
N ALA A 636 14.56 11.37 -11.84
CA ALA A 636 14.76 11.00 -13.23
C ALA A 636 15.04 9.49 -13.39
N GLU A 637 15.85 8.91 -12.50
CA GLU A 637 16.10 7.47 -12.49
C GLU A 637 14.84 6.68 -12.11
N VAL A 638 14.02 7.17 -11.16
CA VAL A 638 12.71 6.56 -10.86
C VAL A 638 11.86 6.53 -12.12
N HIS A 639 11.74 7.63 -12.85
CA HIS A 639 10.91 7.69 -14.06
C HIS A 639 11.45 6.86 -15.22
N ARG A 640 12.77 6.66 -15.28
CA ARG A 640 13.38 5.76 -16.27
C ARG A 640 13.06 4.29 -15.98
N GLN A 641 13.09 3.89 -14.71
CA GLN A 641 12.87 2.50 -14.30
C GLN A 641 11.39 2.15 -14.10
N SER A 642 10.62 3.10 -13.58
CA SER A 642 9.22 2.98 -13.18
C SER A 642 8.48 4.27 -13.57
N PRO A 643 8.25 4.52 -14.87
CA PRO A 643 7.61 5.74 -15.35
C PRO A 643 6.18 5.95 -14.82
N PHE A 644 5.56 4.90 -14.29
CA PHE A 644 4.21 4.90 -13.75
C PHE A 644 4.16 5.06 -12.22
N PHE A 645 5.30 5.23 -11.55
CA PHE A 645 5.30 5.50 -10.11
C PHE A 645 4.76 6.92 -9.85
N ILE A 646 3.45 7.04 -9.65
CA ILE A 646 2.75 8.33 -9.62
C ILE A 646 3.30 9.29 -8.56
N MET A 647 3.65 8.76 -7.38
CA MET A 647 4.21 9.53 -6.27
C MET A 647 5.48 10.28 -6.67
N SER A 648 6.36 9.67 -7.46
CA SER A 648 7.63 10.30 -7.83
C SER A 648 7.44 11.50 -8.75
N HIS A 649 6.41 11.49 -9.60
CA HIS A 649 6.04 12.65 -10.41
C HIS A 649 5.52 13.80 -9.55
N TYR A 650 4.67 13.48 -8.59
CA TYR A 650 4.13 14.45 -7.63
C TYR A 650 5.23 15.10 -6.80
N PHE A 651 6.11 14.29 -6.20
CA PHE A 651 7.21 14.81 -5.39
C PHE A 651 8.26 15.57 -6.22
N ARG A 652 8.52 15.17 -7.47
CA ARG A 652 9.35 15.95 -8.39
C ARG A 652 8.74 17.34 -8.63
N GLY A 653 7.42 17.44 -8.77
CA GLY A 653 6.71 18.71 -8.84
C GLY A 653 6.93 19.57 -7.59
N ASN A 654 6.88 18.96 -6.40
CA ASN A 654 7.15 19.66 -5.15
C ASN A 654 8.59 20.18 -5.06
N VAL A 655 9.58 19.41 -5.50
CA VAL A 655 10.98 19.88 -5.58
C VAL A 655 11.11 21.13 -6.44
N TYR A 656 10.48 21.14 -7.62
CA TYR A 656 10.50 22.32 -8.50
C TYR A 656 9.73 23.51 -7.89
N ASN A 657 8.61 23.27 -7.20
CA ASN A 657 7.85 24.29 -6.49
C ASN A 657 8.68 24.96 -5.38
N ASP A 658 9.32 24.16 -4.54
CA ASP A 658 10.13 24.63 -3.42
C ASP A 658 11.37 25.36 -3.93
N TRP A 659 12.06 24.81 -4.94
CA TRP A 659 13.22 25.44 -5.54
C TRP A 659 12.88 26.74 -6.27
N GLY A 660 11.73 26.81 -6.97
CA GLY A 660 11.22 28.05 -7.54
C GLY A 660 10.94 29.10 -6.48
N SER A 661 10.37 28.69 -5.34
CA SER A 661 10.10 29.58 -4.20
C SER A 661 11.39 30.19 -3.62
N ASP A 662 12.51 29.45 -3.60
CA ASP A 662 13.82 29.98 -3.20
C ASP A 662 14.31 31.11 -4.13
N PHE A 663 14.12 30.96 -5.44
CA PHE A 663 14.49 31.99 -6.40
C PHE A 663 13.53 33.18 -6.40
N ALA A 664 12.24 32.97 -6.09
CA ALA A 664 11.29 34.05 -5.88
C ALA A 664 11.75 34.99 -4.75
N ARG A 665 12.19 34.41 -3.61
CA ARG A 665 12.77 35.16 -2.50
C ARG A 665 14.05 35.90 -2.91
N LYS A 666 14.98 35.25 -3.62
CA LYS A 666 16.21 35.89 -4.12
C LYS A 666 15.94 37.03 -5.08
N THR A 667 14.86 36.93 -5.86
CA THR A 667 14.39 38.00 -6.75
C THR A 667 13.99 39.23 -5.94
N GLN A 668 13.14 39.05 -4.92
CA GLN A 668 12.70 40.14 -4.04
C GLN A 668 13.89 40.78 -3.29
N GLU A 669 14.84 39.98 -2.80
CA GLU A 669 16.05 40.48 -2.15
C GLU A 669 16.95 41.29 -3.09
N ALA A 670 17.08 40.87 -4.36
CA ALA A 670 17.84 41.61 -5.36
C ALA A 670 17.18 42.95 -5.71
N PHE A 671 15.86 42.97 -5.88
CA PHE A 671 15.09 44.21 -6.03
C PHE A 671 15.24 45.13 -4.81
N GLY A 672 15.18 44.57 -3.60
CA GLY A 672 15.38 45.34 -2.36
C GLY A 672 16.77 45.99 -2.25
N ARG A 673 17.79 45.45 -2.94
CA ARG A 673 19.14 46.05 -3.05
C ARG A 673 19.31 46.96 -4.27
N GLY A 674 18.29 47.10 -5.12
CA GLY A 674 18.35 47.87 -6.37
C GLY A 674 19.10 47.17 -7.52
N ASP A 675 19.40 45.88 -7.41
CA ASP A 675 20.05 45.10 -8.47
C ASP A 675 19.01 44.47 -9.40
N VAL A 676 18.46 45.30 -10.29
CA VAL A 676 17.39 44.92 -11.23
C VAL A 676 17.82 43.81 -12.18
N THR A 677 19.09 43.81 -12.62
CA THR A 677 19.62 42.81 -13.55
C THR A 677 19.65 41.42 -12.90
N GLN A 678 20.17 41.30 -11.68
CA GLN A 678 20.15 40.02 -10.96
C GLN A 678 18.73 39.61 -10.57
N ALA A 679 17.89 40.57 -10.21
CA ALA A 679 16.49 40.28 -9.91
C ALA A 679 15.77 39.63 -11.11
N GLU A 680 15.95 40.16 -12.31
CA GLU A 680 15.33 39.59 -13.52
C GLU A 680 15.89 38.20 -13.87
N ILE A 681 17.18 37.94 -13.60
CA ILE A 681 17.77 36.59 -13.76
C ILE A 681 17.08 35.60 -12.81
N HIS A 682 16.98 35.93 -11.52
CA HIS A 682 16.30 35.08 -10.54
C HIS A 682 14.80 34.91 -10.83
N ARG A 683 14.14 35.95 -11.36
CA ARG A 683 12.74 35.91 -11.76
C ARG A 683 12.51 34.90 -12.88
N LYS A 684 13.32 34.93 -13.93
CA LYS A 684 13.25 33.94 -15.03
C LYS A 684 13.51 32.51 -14.55
N GLN A 685 14.42 32.34 -13.59
CA GLN A 685 14.65 31.03 -12.96
C GLN A 685 13.43 30.55 -12.16
N THR A 686 12.76 31.47 -11.46
CA THR A 686 11.51 31.19 -10.75
C THR A 686 10.44 30.68 -11.71
N ASP A 687 10.21 31.39 -12.81
CA ASP A 687 9.22 31.01 -13.83
C ASP A 687 9.52 29.65 -14.48
N ASP A 688 10.78 29.40 -14.84
CA ASP A 688 11.21 28.12 -15.43
C ASP A 688 10.98 26.95 -14.45
N LEU A 689 11.32 27.14 -13.18
CA LEU A 689 11.14 26.10 -12.16
C LEU A 689 9.65 25.85 -11.87
N TRP A 690 8.83 26.89 -11.73
CA TRP A 690 7.38 26.70 -11.56
C TRP A 690 6.72 26.12 -12.81
N SER A 691 7.18 26.45 -14.02
CA SER A 691 6.75 25.78 -15.26
C SER A 691 7.08 24.29 -15.25
N LYS A 692 8.28 23.91 -14.77
CA LYS A 692 8.67 22.51 -14.60
C LYS A 692 7.85 21.80 -13.52
N ALA A 693 7.49 22.49 -12.43
CA ALA A 693 6.58 21.97 -11.42
C ALA A 693 5.22 21.64 -12.04
N MET A 694 4.66 22.57 -12.82
CA MET A 694 3.40 22.39 -13.55
C MET A 694 3.45 21.21 -14.53
N SER A 695 4.56 21.05 -15.26
CA SER A 695 4.76 19.89 -16.13
C SER A 695 4.80 18.57 -15.35
N ALA A 696 5.46 18.54 -14.19
CA ALA A 696 5.52 17.34 -13.35
C ALA A 696 4.15 16.99 -12.75
N TYR A 697 3.34 17.97 -12.33
CA TYR A 697 1.97 17.72 -11.90
C TYR A 697 1.04 17.31 -13.05
N ALA A 698 1.29 17.78 -14.27
CA ALA A 698 0.58 17.30 -15.46
C ALA A 698 0.87 15.81 -15.72
N ASP A 699 2.11 15.35 -15.50
CA ASP A 699 2.43 13.92 -15.51
C ASP A 699 1.67 13.14 -14.43
N THR A 700 1.62 13.66 -13.20
CA THR A 700 0.81 13.07 -12.12
C THR A 700 -0.65 12.96 -12.53
N ARG A 701 -1.25 14.02 -13.07
CA ARG A 701 -2.64 14.03 -13.54
C ARG A 701 -2.91 13.03 -14.66
N ARG A 702 -1.93 12.83 -15.55
CA ARG A 702 -2.03 11.83 -16.64
C ARG A 702 -2.06 10.40 -16.09
N LEU A 703 -1.33 10.13 -15.01
CA LEU A 703 -1.29 8.81 -14.37
C LEU A 703 -2.48 8.57 -13.42
N GLY A 704 -2.89 9.61 -12.70
CA GLY A 704 -4.00 9.59 -11.74
C GLY A 704 -4.75 10.91 -11.76
N PRO A 705 -5.82 11.04 -12.56
CA PRO A 705 -6.58 12.30 -12.68
C PRO A 705 -7.19 12.78 -11.37
N ASN A 706 -7.53 11.85 -10.47
CA ASN A 706 -8.11 12.14 -9.17
C ASN A 706 -7.09 12.05 -8.02
N TYR A 707 -5.80 12.16 -8.33
CA TYR A 707 -4.76 12.19 -7.30
C TYR A 707 -4.94 13.45 -6.42
N VAL A 708 -5.49 13.26 -5.22
CA VAL A 708 -6.13 14.31 -4.41
C VAL A 708 -5.20 15.50 -4.18
N GLN A 709 -3.98 15.22 -3.75
CA GLN A 709 -2.99 16.20 -3.31
C GLN A 709 -2.47 17.05 -4.47
N MET A 710 -2.50 16.54 -5.71
CA MET A 710 -1.93 17.23 -6.88
C MET A 710 -2.73 18.49 -7.24
N HIS A 711 -4.06 18.44 -7.24
CA HIS A 711 -4.88 19.63 -7.58
C HIS A 711 -4.64 20.79 -6.61
N HIS A 712 -4.44 20.49 -5.33
CA HIS A 712 -4.10 21.51 -4.32
C HIS A 712 -2.71 22.09 -4.54
N GLN A 713 -1.72 21.26 -4.87
CA GLN A 713 -0.36 21.75 -5.14
C GLN A 713 -0.30 22.60 -6.41
N VAL A 714 -1.00 22.20 -7.47
CA VAL A 714 -1.15 23.01 -8.69
C VAL A 714 -1.76 24.37 -8.36
N GLY A 715 -2.85 24.40 -7.59
CA GLY A 715 -3.45 25.65 -7.13
C GLY A 715 -2.48 26.50 -6.32
N THR A 716 -1.68 25.87 -5.45
CA THR A 716 -0.70 26.55 -4.59
C THR A 716 0.45 27.16 -5.39
N VAL A 717 0.96 26.48 -6.42
CA VAL A 717 1.96 27.05 -7.32
C VAL A 717 1.40 28.26 -8.04
N HIS A 718 0.21 28.14 -8.65
CA HIS A 718 -0.43 29.28 -9.31
C HIS A 718 -0.68 30.46 -8.36
N GLN A 719 -1.15 30.21 -7.14
CA GLN A 719 -1.38 31.26 -6.14
C GLN A 719 -0.06 31.98 -5.80
N LYS A 720 1.00 31.24 -5.45
CA LYS A 720 2.33 31.79 -5.18
C LYS A 720 2.86 32.59 -6.36
N TRP A 721 2.64 32.10 -7.58
CA TRP A 721 3.10 32.76 -8.80
C TRP A 721 2.40 34.08 -9.02
N GLY A 722 1.07 34.12 -8.83
CA GLY A 722 0.32 35.37 -8.90
C GLY A 722 0.74 36.37 -7.82
N ASP A 723 0.90 35.91 -6.58
CA ASP A 723 1.35 36.75 -5.46
C ASP A 723 2.75 37.32 -5.72
N PHE A 724 3.65 36.49 -6.24
CA PHE A 724 5.00 36.89 -6.61
C PHE A 724 4.98 37.97 -7.70
N LEU A 725 4.30 37.74 -8.81
CA LEU A 725 4.22 38.71 -9.92
C LEU A 725 3.58 40.03 -9.48
N MET A 726 2.48 39.96 -8.71
CA MET A 726 1.84 41.14 -8.13
C MET A 726 2.81 41.93 -7.24
N SER A 727 3.67 41.25 -6.47
CA SER A 727 4.67 41.90 -5.62
C SER A 727 5.77 42.65 -6.40
N LEU A 728 6.02 42.27 -7.67
CA LEU A 728 7.03 42.90 -8.52
C LEU A 728 6.51 44.16 -9.23
N ALA A 729 5.20 44.30 -9.41
CA ALA A 729 4.61 45.39 -10.17
C ALA A 729 4.97 46.80 -9.62
N PRO A 730 4.92 47.08 -8.31
CA PRO A 730 5.35 48.37 -7.76
C PRO A 730 6.83 48.68 -8.05
N GLN A 731 7.69 47.66 -7.99
CA GLN A 731 9.12 47.80 -8.24
C GLN A 731 9.39 48.09 -9.71
N ALA A 732 8.71 47.39 -10.63
CA ALA A 732 8.80 47.66 -12.07
C ALA A 732 8.38 49.11 -12.40
N ARG A 733 7.32 49.64 -11.76
CA ARG A 733 6.94 51.06 -11.89
C ARG A 733 8.03 51.99 -11.37
N GLN A 734 8.60 51.70 -10.19
CA GLN A 734 9.66 52.49 -9.57
C GLN A 734 10.90 52.63 -10.46
N TYR A 735 11.27 51.58 -11.19
CA TYR A 735 12.44 51.56 -12.09
C TYR A 735 12.12 51.97 -13.53
N GLY A 736 10.97 52.60 -13.80
CA GLY A 736 10.65 53.16 -15.12
C GLY A 736 10.14 52.13 -16.14
N HIS A 737 9.58 51.01 -15.69
CA HIS A 737 9.00 49.96 -16.54
C HIS A 737 7.47 49.78 -16.31
N PRO A 738 6.63 50.77 -16.61
CA PRO A 738 5.18 50.71 -16.37
C PRO A 738 4.44 49.65 -17.22
N ASP A 739 4.91 49.39 -18.44
CA ASP A 739 4.33 48.36 -19.30
C ASP A 739 4.56 46.96 -18.72
N LEU A 740 5.75 46.74 -18.16
CA LEU A 740 6.12 45.49 -17.49
C LEU A 740 5.33 45.29 -16.19
N ALA A 741 5.11 46.36 -15.43
CA ALA A 741 4.25 46.31 -14.25
C ALA A 741 2.81 45.92 -14.61
N SER A 742 2.28 46.48 -15.71
CA SER A 742 0.94 46.15 -16.20
C SER A 742 0.85 44.70 -16.67
N LEU A 743 1.92 44.17 -17.28
CA LEU A 743 2.03 42.76 -17.65
C LEU A 743 2.02 41.85 -16.41
N TYR A 744 2.83 42.15 -15.39
CA TYR A 744 2.86 41.39 -14.14
C TYR A 744 1.50 41.37 -13.43
N GLU A 745 0.80 42.50 -13.37
CA GLU A 745 -0.54 42.57 -12.78
C GLU A 745 -1.55 41.72 -13.56
N LYS A 746 -1.46 41.70 -14.90
CA LYS A 746 -2.31 40.87 -15.74
C LYS A 746 -2.02 39.38 -15.52
N GLU A 747 -0.76 38.97 -15.63
CA GLU A 747 -0.35 37.58 -15.43
C GLU A 747 -0.68 37.10 -14.02
N ALA A 748 -0.50 37.95 -13.00
CA ALA A 748 -0.88 37.62 -11.63
C ALA A 748 -2.36 37.23 -11.51
N ARG A 749 -3.26 38.00 -12.15
CA ARG A 749 -4.70 37.71 -12.18
C ARG A 749 -5.00 36.42 -12.93
N ASP A 750 -4.31 36.16 -14.04
CA ASP A 750 -4.47 34.91 -14.80
C ASP A 750 -4.04 33.69 -13.96
N HIS A 751 -2.92 33.80 -13.24
CA HIS A 751 -2.46 32.77 -12.29
C HIS A 751 -3.44 32.57 -11.14
N TRP A 752 -3.96 33.63 -10.53
CA TRP A 752 -4.99 33.53 -9.49
C TRP A 752 -6.26 32.83 -9.97
N ARG A 753 -6.72 33.12 -11.19
CA ARG A 753 -7.87 32.40 -11.79
C ARG A 753 -7.58 30.92 -12.03
N ALA A 754 -6.37 30.59 -12.49
CA ALA A 754 -5.94 29.20 -12.64
C ALA A 754 -5.84 28.48 -11.28
N ALA A 755 -5.41 29.18 -10.22
CA ALA A 755 -5.40 28.66 -8.86
C ALA A 755 -6.82 28.32 -8.38
N LEU A 756 -7.79 29.24 -8.54
CA LEU A 756 -9.20 28.99 -8.23
C LEU A 756 -9.76 27.77 -8.98
N ALA A 757 -9.46 27.64 -10.29
CA ALA A 757 -9.89 26.47 -11.07
C ALA A 757 -9.35 25.15 -10.49
N SER A 758 -8.12 25.17 -9.98
CA SER A 758 -7.46 24.00 -9.41
C SER A 758 -8.01 23.65 -8.02
N TYR A 759 -8.24 24.66 -7.18
CA TYR A 759 -8.91 24.47 -5.89
C TYR A 759 -10.35 23.99 -6.02
N LYS A 760 -11.07 24.39 -7.09
CA LYS A 760 -12.39 23.84 -7.43
C LYS A 760 -12.32 22.36 -7.81
N LEU A 761 -11.26 21.91 -8.51
CA LEU A 761 -11.05 20.48 -8.78
C LEU A 761 -10.76 19.71 -7.50
N TYR A 762 -9.93 20.26 -6.61
CA TYR A 762 -9.66 19.68 -5.30
C TYR A 762 -10.95 19.52 -4.47
N TYR A 763 -11.77 20.58 -4.41
CA TYR A 763 -13.05 20.59 -3.69
C TYR A 763 -14.02 19.49 -4.14
N LYS A 764 -14.02 19.13 -5.45
CA LYS A 764 -14.87 18.04 -5.96
C LYS A 764 -14.47 16.66 -5.42
N ILE A 765 -13.24 16.50 -4.97
CA ILE A 765 -12.68 15.24 -4.47
C ILE A 765 -12.67 15.24 -2.93
N ASP A 766 -12.28 16.36 -2.33
CA ASP A 766 -12.25 16.59 -0.90
C ASP A 766 -12.96 17.92 -0.56
N PRO A 767 -14.27 17.86 -0.26
CA PRO A 767 -15.06 19.05 0.04
C PRO A 767 -14.93 19.51 1.50
N VAL A 768 -14.13 18.84 2.34
CA VAL A 768 -14.05 19.11 3.79
C VAL A 768 -12.69 19.66 4.23
N TYR A 769 -11.73 19.82 3.33
CA TYR A 769 -10.42 20.39 3.63
C TYR A 769 -10.45 21.90 3.83
N ASP A 770 -10.24 22.36 5.07
CA ASP A 770 -10.39 23.77 5.46
C ASP A 770 -9.47 24.73 4.67
N GLN A 771 -8.21 24.33 4.49
CA GLN A 771 -7.21 25.18 3.82
C GLN A 771 -7.59 25.50 2.37
N ASN A 772 -8.38 24.64 1.71
CA ASN A 772 -8.84 24.89 0.35
C ASN A 772 -9.85 26.05 0.28
N TYR A 773 -10.68 26.23 1.31
CA TYR A 773 -11.63 27.34 1.38
C TYR A 773 -10.91 28.66 1.67
N TYR A 774 -9.99 28.66 2.64
CA TYR A 774 -9.24 29.86 3.01
C TYR A 774 -8.42 30.41 1.84
N ARG A 775 -7.81 29.53 1.05
CA ARG A 775 -7.07 29.93 -0.17
C ARG A 775 -7.98 30.48 -1.26
N GLN A 776 -9.13 29.86 -1.50
CA GLN A 776 -10.10 30.37 -2.47
C GLN A 776 -10.61 31.76 -2.07
N ALA A 777 -10.97 31.95 -0.80
CA ALA A 777 -11.41 33.25 -0.30
C ALA A 777 -10.31 34.31 -0.40
N GLN A 778 -9.07 33.97 -0.05
CA GLN A 778 -7.91 34.86 -0.20
C GLN A 778 -7.73 35.32 -1.66
N ILE A 779 -7.85 34.41 -2.63
CA ILE A 779 -7.72 34.76 -4.04
C ILE A 779 -8.88 35.66 -4.51
N HIS A 780 -10.11 35.36 -4.11
CA HIS A 780 -11.25 36.22 -4.43
C HIS A 780 -11.06 37.64 -3.87
N ILE A 781 -10.53 37.77 -2.65
CA ILE A 781 -10.14 39.08 -2.06
C ILE A 781 -9.09 39.78 -2.93
N GLN A 782 -8.05 39.06 -3.37
CA GLN A 782 -6.99 39.60 -4.25
C GLN A 782 -7.53 40.05 -5.62
N LEU A 783 -8.55 39.38 -6.14
CA LEU A 783 -9.22 39.73 -7.39
C LEU A 783 -10.22 40.89 -7.23
N GLY A 784 -10.59 41.26 -6.00
CA GLY A 784 -11.64 42.23 -5.69
C GLY A 784 -13.06 41.65 -5.75
N GLU A 785 -13.18 40.33 -5.84
CA GLU A 785 -14.42 39.55 -5.91
C GLU A 785 -14.93 39.27 -4.48
N LEU A 786 -15.30 40.33 -3.76
CA LEU A 786 -15.59 40.25 -2.32
C LEU A 786 -16.84 39.43 -2.00
N ASP A 787 -17.86 39.46 -2.87
CA ASP A 787 -19.10 38.70 -2.69
C ASP A 787 -18.83 37.20 -2.81
N GLU A 788 -17.96 36.81 -3.74
CA GLU A 788 -17.51 35.44 -3.91
C GLU A 788 -16.65 34.98 -2.72
N ALA A 789 -15.77 35.84 -2.20
CA ALA A 789 -14.98 35.52 -0.99
C ALA A 789 -15.88 35.27 0.23
N GLU A 790 -16.90 36.10 0.44
CA GLU A 790 -17.91 35.93 1.49
C GLU A 790 -18.64 34.60 1.33
N GLN A 791 -19.07 34.27 0.11
CA GLN A 791 -19.76 33.03 -0.19
C GLN A 791 -18.89 31.80 0.09
N VAL A 792 -17.59 31.84 -0.22
CA VAL A 792 -16.66 30.73 0.07
C VAL A 792 -16.55 30.47 1.57
N TYR A 793 -16.45 31.51 2.41
CA TYR A 793 -16.45 31.35 3.86
C TYR A 793 -17.78 30.80 4.38
N ILE A 794 -18.90 31.27 3.83
CA ILE A 794 -20.23 30.78 4.21
C ILE A 794 -20.39 29.29 3.82
N ASP A 795 -19.98 28.91 2.62
CA ASP A 795 -20.04 27.52 2.15
C ASP A 795 -19.19 26.60 3.01
N HIS A 796 -18.02 27.08 3.45
CA HIS A 796 -17.16 26.36 4.39
C HIS A 796 -17.84 26.08 5.72
N ILE A 797 -18.46 27.11 6.29
CA ILE A 797 -19.17 27.05 7.57
C ILE A 797 -20.42 26.17 7.47
N GLN A 798 -21.17 26.27 6.37
CA GLN A 798 -22.41 25.52 6.16
C GLN A 798 -22.16 24.05 5.78
N ALA A 799 -20.98 23.73 5.24
CA ALA A 799 -20.55 22.39 4.83
C ALA A 799 -21.64 21.63 4.05
N ARG A 800 -22.22 22.28 3.03
CA ARG A 800 -23.42 21.79 2.32
C ARG A 800 -23.24 20.39 1.73
N GLU A 801 -22.04 20.06 1.27
CA GLU A 801 -21.73 18.73 0.72
C GLU A 801 -21.92 17.63 1.76
N CYS A 802 -21.55 17.87 3.01
CA CYS A 802 -21.73 16.91 4.11
C CYS A 802 -23.21 16.63 4.42
N ARG A 803 -24.11 17.58 4.09
CA ARG A 803 -25.56 17.47 4.32
C ARG A 803 -26.31 16.85 3.15
N LYS A 804 -25.62 16.49 2.05
CA LYS A 804 -26.27 15.78 0.95
C LYS A 804 -26.73 14.41 1.46
N PRO A 805 -27.98 13.99 1.18
CA PRO A 805 -28.41 12.63 1.43
C PRO A 805 -27.66 11.73 0.45
N TYR A 806 -26.48 11.26 0.83
CA TYR A 806 -25.69 10.31 0.04
C TYR A 806 -26.39 8.94 0.05
N HIS A 807 -27.49 8.84 -0.71
CA HIS A 807 -28.35 7.68 -0.97
C HIS A 807 -28.51 6.66 0.18
N GLN A 808 -29.70 6.70 0.78
CA GLN A 808 -30.26 5.65 1.63
C GLN A 808 -30.25 4.29 0.88
N ILE A 809 -29.19 3.51 1.04
CA ILE A 809 -29.12 2.13 0.53
C ILE A 809 -28.77 1.23 1.71
N ALA A 810 -29.72 0.34 2.00
CA ALA A 810 -29.86 -0.53 3.16
C ALA A 810 -30.38 0.17 4.43
N GLY A 811 -31.61 -0.21 4.81
CA GLY A 811 -32.40 0.40 5.88
C GLY A 811 -31.70 0.50 7.22
N GLY A 812 -32.17 1.48 8.00
CA GLY A 812 -31.65 1.85 9.31
C GLY A 812 -31.34 0.65 10.21
N PHE A 813 -30.09 0.60 10.64
CA PHE A 813 -29.74 0.01 11.92
C PHE A 813 -29.36 1.16 12.85
N VAL A 814 -30.36 1.93 13.29
CA VAL A 814 -30.24 2.81 14.45
C VAL A 814 -31.53 2.68 15.24
N ASP A 815 -31.44 2.00 16.38
CA ASP A 815 -32.43 2.14 17.44
C ASP A 815 -32.03 3.41 18.21
N GLU A 816 -32.73 4.52 17.95
CA GLU A 816 -32.50 5.83 18.58
C GLU A 816 -32.48 5.75 20.12
N ALA A 817 -33.13 4.73 20.69
CA ALA A 817 -33.23 4.55 22.13
C ALA A 817 -31.92 4.12 22.83
N TRP A 818 -30.97 3.48 22.13
CA TRP A 818 -29.71 3.02 22.75
C TRP A 818 -28.59 4.07 22.69
N ALA A 819 -28.62 4.97 21.70
CA ALA A 819 -27.62 6.01 21.49
C ALA A 819 -27.75 7.18 22.49
N TYR A 820 -28.97 7.49 22.93
CA TYR A 820 -29.22 8.63 23.82
C TYR A 820 -28.75 8.44 25.27
N ALA A 821 -28.57 7.21 25.74
CA ALA A 821 -28.39 6.93 27.16
C ALA A 821 -26.95 7.12 27.69
N ASN A 822 -25.91 7.13 26.83
CA ASN A 822 -24.52 6.93 27.28
C ASN A 822 -23.50 8.02 26.92
N ASN A 823 -23.88 9.12 26.28
CA ASN A 823 -23.01 10.28 26.02
C ASN A 823 -21.62 9.94 25.40
N GLN A 824 -21.54 8.82 24.67
CA GLN A 824 -20.35 8.41 23.93
C GLN A 824 -20.58 8.74 22.46
N TYR A 825 -19.62 9.47 21.89
CA TYR A 825 -19.54 9.88 20.49
C TYR A 825 -19.95 8.73 19.54
N ASP A 826 -21.18 8.81 19.03
CA ASP A 826 -21.67 7.83 18.08
C ASP A 826 -21.07 8.12 16.69
N LEU A 827 -19.92 7.51 16.43
CA LEU A 827 -19.27 7.50 15.11
C LEU A 827 -20.02 6.63 14.09
N ALA A 828 -21.14 6.00 14.46
CA ALA A 828 -21.95 5.14 13.58
C ALA A 828 -23.21 5.84 13.05
N SER A 829 -23.62 6.98 13.62
CA SER A 829 -24.72 7.80 13.10
C SER A 829 -24.20 8.77 12.01
N PRO A 830 -24.78 8.76 10.80
CA PRO A 830 -24.52 9.77 9.76
C PRO A 830 -24.75 11.20 10.29
N ASP A 831 -25.75 11.36 11.16
CA ASP A 831 -26.19 12.65 11.69
C ASP A 831 -25.26 13.17 12.80
N HIS A 832 -24.71 12.29 13.65
CA HIS A 832 -23.99 12.72 14.86
C HIS A 832 -22.50 13.00 14.67
N THR A 833 -21.90 12.54 13.57
CA THR A 833 -20.50 12.85 13.25
C THR A 833 -20.33 14.15 12.49
N HIS A 834 -21.29 14.52 11.64
CA HIS A 834 -21.18 15.71 10.79
C HIS A 834 -21.75 16.95 11.47
N ASP A 835 -22.92 16.89 12.13
CA ASP A 835 -23.51 18.08 12.74
C ASP A 835 -22.65 18.65 13.88
N ARG A 836 -21.97 17.80 14.66
CA ARG A 836 -21.03 18.25 15.70
C ARG A 836 -19.71 18.81 15.14
N VAL A 837 -19.25 18.38 13.96
CA VAL A 837 -18.04 18.95 13.32
C VAL A 837 -18.37 20.27 12.60
N ILE A 838 -19.58 20.40 12.05
CA ILE A 838 -20.04 21.58 11.32
C ILE A 838 -20.40 22.73 12.27
N ASN A 839 -21.01 22.42 13.42
CA ASN A 839 -21.33 23.44 14.43
C ASN A 839 -20.11 23.83 15.31
N ALA A 840 -18.90 23.36 14.98
CA ALA A 840 -17.69 23.49 15.81
C ALA A 840 -16.41 23.89 15.03
N LYS A 841 -16.51 24.70 13.96
CA LYS A 841 -15.33 25.31 13.29
C LYS A 841 -15.12 26.77 13.72
N PRO A 842 -14.67 27.04 14.95
CA PRO A 842 -14.51 28.42 15.41
C PRO A 842 -13.47 29.19 14.59
N GLU A 843 -12.46 28.52 14.02
CA GLU A 843 -11.50 29.11 13.10
C GLU A 843 -12.16 29.65 11.82
N ALA A 844 -13.11 28.91 11.24
CA ALA A 844 -13.81 29.33 10.02
C ALA A 844 -14.62 30.61 10.25
N TRP A 845 -15.32 30.68 11.38
CA TRP A 845 -16.02 31.88 11.83
C TRP A 845 -15.05 33.04 12.11
N MET A 846 -13.86 32.75 12.65
CA MET A 846 -12.82 33.74 12.88
C MET A 846 -12.34 34.38 11.58
N TYR A 847 -12.05 33.57 10.56
CA TYR A 847 -11.66 34.08 9.24
C TYR A 847 -12.77 34.91 8.57
N LEU A 848 -14.03 34.50 8.71
CA LEU A 848 -15.17 35.28 8.22
C LEU A 848 -15.29 36.62 8.97
N GLY A 849 -15.09 36.62 10.29
CA GLY A 849 -15.07 37.84 11.09
C GLY A 849 -13.94 38.80 10.71
N ASP A 850 -12.74 38.27 10.44
CA ASP A 850 -11.60 39.06 9.95
C ASP A 850 -11.90 39.70 8.60
N PHE A 851 -12.50 38.92 7.70
CA PHE A 851 -12.93 39.40 6.40
C PHE A 851 -13.92 40.57 6.53
N TYR A 852 -14.95 40.44 7.37
CA TYR A 852 -15.88 41.54 7.62
C TYR A 852 -15.21 42.75 8.28
N MET A 853 -14.34 42.52 9.26
CA MET A 853 -13.70 43.58 10.04
C MET A 853 -12.70 44.41 9.24
N TYR A 854 -11.82 43.73 8.50
CA TYR A 854 -10.63 44.33 7.91
C TYR A 854 -10.70 44.50 6.39
N VAL A 855 -11.54 43.72 5.71
CA VAL A 855 -11.69 43.78 4.24
C VAL A 855 -12.95 44.56 3.84
N ARG A 856 -14.12 44.20 4.39
CA ARG A 856 -15.40 44.88 4.09
C ARG A 856 -15.64 46.14 4.92
N GLY A 857 -15.03 46.25 6.10
CA GLY A 857 -15.29 47.36 7.03
C GLY A 857 -16.69 47.29 7.67
N GLU A 858 -17.22 46.08 7.89
CA GLU A 858 -18.55 45.79 8.44
C GLU A 858 -18.44 45.23 9.87
N PRO A 859 -18.13 46.06 10.88
CA PRO A 859 -17.85 45.58 12.24
C PRO A 859 -19.07 44.94 12.92
N GLY A 860 -20.30 45.25 12.48
CA GLY A 860 -21.53 44.59 12.95
C GLY A 860 -21.59 43.11 12.57
N LYS A 861 -21.31 42.75 11.31
CA LYS A 861 -21.24 41.35 10.88
C LYS A 861 -20.02 40.64 11.47
N ALA A 862 -18.90 41.35 11.61
CA ALA A 862 -17.70 40.81 12.24
C ALA A 862 -17.95 40.40 13.70
N GLU A 863 -18.68 41.22 14.46
CA GLU A 863 -19.09 40.91 15.82
C GLU A 863 -19.90 39.61 15.88
N GLU A 864 -20.89 39.44 15.00
CA GLU A 864 -21.70 38.22 14.98
C GLU A 864 -20.83 36.97 14.68
N ALA A 865 -19.93 37.06 13.71
CA ALA A 865 -19.04 35.97 13.35
C ALA A 865 -18.08 35.61 14.51
N TYR A 866 -17.42 36.59 15.13
CA TYR A 866 -16.55 36.35 16.28
C TYR A 866 -17.33 35.84 17.50
N PHE A 867 -18.55 36.33 17.69
CA PHE A 867 -19.43 35.83 18.73
C PHE A 867 -19.73 34.35 18.49
N ARG A 868 -20.12 33.94 17.28
CA ARG A 868 -20.33 32.52 16.95
C ARG A 868 -19.08 31.67 17.11
N ALA A 869 -17.89 32.21 16.82
CA ALA A 869 -16.62 31.52 17.04
C ALA A 869 -16.27 31.31 18.53
N THR A 870 -16.84 32.13 19.42
CA THR A 870 -16.56 32.12 20.87
C THR A 870 -17.75 31.67 21.71
N ALA A 871 -18.93 31.58 21.11
CA ALA A 871 -20.16 31.11 21.72
C ALA A 871 -20.09 29.58 21.88
N CYS A 872 -20.40 29.11 23.09
CA CYS A 872 -20.72 27.70 23.29
C CYS A 872 -21.97 27.38 22.44
N SER A 873 -21.96 26.34 21.60
CA SER A 873 -23.08 26.06 20.69
C SER A 873 -24.43 26.03 21.43
N PRO A 874 -25.50 26.65 20.90
CA PRO A 874 -26.85 26.62 21.47
C PRO A 874 -27.59 25.27 21.31
N ASP A 875 -26.99 24.26 20.70
CA ASP A 875 -27.63 22.95 20.45
C ASP A 875 -27.99 22.18 21.74
N ASP A 876 -27.40 22.50 22.90
CA ASP A 876 -27.81 21.91 24.18
C ASP A 876 -29.13 22.48 24.73
N ALA A 877 -29.61 23.61 24.21
CA ALA A 877 -30.82 24.29 24.70
C ALA A 877 -32.04 24.13 23.79
N PHE A 878 -31.85 23.88 22.49
CA PHE A 878 -32.95 23.92 21.52
C PHE A 878 -33.87 22.67 21.55
N LEU A 879 -33.42 21.56 22.14
CA LEU A 879 -34.23 20.34 22.27
C LEU A 879 -35.17 20.31 23.49
N ASN A 880 -35.04 21.28 24.43
CA ASN A 880 -35.81 21.28 25.68
C ASN A 880 -36.68 22.54 25.91
N GLY A 881 -36.95 23.32 24.86
CA GLY A 881 -38.04 24.31 24.86
C GLY A 881 -37.97 25.41 25.93
N ASN A 882 -36.83 25.65 26.58
CA ASN A 882 -36.67 26.70 27.58
C ASN A 882 -35.49 27.64 27.24
N PRO A 883 -35.64 28.97 27.39
CA PRO A 883 -34.54 29.91 27.18
C PRO A 883 -33.44 29.69 28.24
N PRO A 884 -32.16 29.87 27.91
CA PRO A 884 -31.06 29.58 28.83
C PRO A 884 -31.00 30.66 29.92
N THR A 885 -31.65 30.39 31.06
CA THR A 885 -31.42 31.10 32.31
C THR A 885 -30.36 30.34 33.11
N GLY A 886 -29.07 30.62 32.87
CA GLY A 886 -28.01 30.08 33.73
C GLY A 886 -26.62 29.98 33.08
N LEU A 887 -25.71 30.82 33.56
CA LEU A 887 -24.29 30.96 33.20
C LEU A 887 -23.37 29.79 33.65
N ASN A 888 -23.83 28.53 33.69
CA ASN A 888 -23.06 27.41 34.28
C ASN A 888 -23.13 26.08 33.47
N GLY A 889 -23.09 26.13 32.14
CA GLY A 889 -22.85 24.94 31.31
C GLY A 889 -21.35 24.74 31.05
N TYR A 890 -20.81 23.56 31.34
CA TYR A 890 -19.41 23.19 31.08
C TYR A 890 -19.11 23.29 29.57
N CYS A 891 -18.39 24.33 29.18
CA CYS A 891 -18.01 24.58 27.79
C CYS A 891 -16.73 23.78 27.46
N SER A 892 -16.80 22.90 26.47
CA SER A 892 -15.68 22.05 26.02
C SER A 892 -14.76 22.70 24.97
N PHE A 893 -15.10 23.89 24.46
CA PHE A 893 -14.23 24.64 23.55
C PHE A 893 -13.09 25.32 24.32
N PRO A 894 -11.84 25.25 23.83
CA PRO A 894 -10.75 26.03 24.43
C PRO A 894 -11.09 27.52 24.30
N GLN A 895 -11.12 28.25 25.42
CA GLN A 895 -11.23 29.70 25.38
C GLN A 895 -9.90 30.27 24.83
N HIS A 896 -9.78 30.32 23.50
CA HIS A 896 -8.62 30.87 22.83
C HIS A 896 -8.57 32.38 23.06
N VAL A 897 -7.48 32.81 23.70
CA VAL A 897 -7.21 34.22 24.00
C VAL A 897 -7.35 35.10 22.76
N ASP A 898 -6.83 34.64 21.62
CA ASP A 898 -6.88 35.40 20.36
C ASP A 898 -8.31 35.63 19.85
N PHE A 899 -9.20 34.66 20.02
CA PHE A 899 -10.59 34.77 19.57
C PHE A 899 -11.36 35.79 20.42
N LEU A 900 -11.13 35.77 21.73
CA LEU A 900 -11.70 36.75 22.66
C LEU A 900 -11.18 38.18 22.40
N LYS A 901 -9.90 38.31 22.03
CA LYS A 901 -9.29 39.61 21.65
C LYS A 901 -9.96 40.20 20.41
N ARG A 902 -10.22 39.37 19.39
CA ARG A 902 -10.92 39.79 18.16
C ARG A 902 -12.37 40.19 18.43
N LEU A 903 -13.09 39.42 19.25
CA LEU A 903 -14.43 39.78 19.70
C LEU A 903 -14.47 41.09 20.49
N ALA A 904 -13.55 41.28 21.44
CA ALA A 904 -13.48 42.50 22.24
C ALA A 904 -13.17 43.75 21.39
N THR A 905 -12.32 43.57 20.37
CA THR A 905 -12.03 44.61 19.37
C THR A 905 -13.26 44.94 18.53
N ALA A 906 -14.07 43.94 18.16
CA ALA A 906 -15.33 44.16 17.45
C ALA A 906 -16.37 44.91 18.29
N TYR A 907 -16.55 44.52 19.56
CA TYR A 907 -17.42 45.25 20.48
C TYR A 907 -17.00 46.72 20.63
N ALA A 908 -15.70 46.98 20.80
CA ALA A 908 -15.20 48.35 20.90
C ALA A 908 -15.50 49.17 19.63
N ARG A 909 -15.30 48.59 18.44
CA ARG A 909 -15.60 49.26 17.16
C ARG A 909 -17.10 49.49 16.93
N ASN A 910 -17.96 48.66 17.51
CA ASN A 910 -19.42 48.83 17.47
C ASN A 910 -19.97 49.72 18.60
N GLY A 911 -19.11 50.34 19.42
CA GLY A 911 -19.51 51.20 20.54
C GLY A 911 -20.03 50.44 21.78
N LYS A 912 -19.90 49.11 21.80
CA LYS A 912 -20.27 48.21 22.91
C LYS A 912 -19.14 48.11 23.94
N ASN A 913 -18.82 49.24 24.56
CA ASN A 913 -17.64 49.37 25.41
C ASN A 913 -17.67 48.46 26.64
N GLN A 914 -18.85 48.22 27.22
CA GLN A 914 -18.98 47.37 28.40
C GLN A 914 -18.71 45.89 28.06
N GLU A 915 -19.28 45.40 26.96
CA GLU A 915 -19.08 44.06 26.44
C GLU A 915 -17.64 43.82 26.00
N SER A 916 -16.99 44.84 25.43
CA SER A 916 -15.55 44.83 25.13
C SER A 916 -14.72 44.66 26.39
N ILE A 917 -14.97 45.46 27.43
CA ILE A 917 -14.28 45.36 28.74
C ILE A 917 -14.48 43.96 29.33
N ASP A 918 -15.69 43.42 29.26
CA ASP A 918 -15.99 42.10 29.85
C ASP A 918 -15.32 40.96 29.05
N ALA A 919 -15.23 41.06 27.73
CA ALA A 919 -14.43 40.14 26.92
C ALA A 919 -12.92 40.24 27.25
N TRP A 920 -12.37 41.45 27.44
CA TRP A 920 -10.98 41.65 27.87
C TRP A 920 -10.71 41.11 29.28
N LYS A 921 -11.64 41.22 30.22
CA LYS A 921 -11.52 40.57 31.55
C LYS A 921 -11.44 39.05 31.45
N ARG A 922 -12.15 38.44 30.48
CA ARG A 922 -12.02 37.00 30.21
C ARG A 922 -10.62 36.65 29.69
N VAL A 923 -10.07 37.47 28.79
CA VAL A 923 -8.67 37.35 28.35
C VAL A 923 -7.72 37.47 29.54
N GLN A 924 -7.94 38.43 30.44
CA GLN A 924 -7.13 38.61 31.66
C GLN A 924 -7.09 37.36 32.52
N LYS A 925 -8.24 36.69 32.68
CA LYS A 925 -8.36 35.48 33.49
C LYS A 925 -7.62 34.28 32.87
N LEU A 926 -7.57 34.20 31.54
CA LEU A 926 -6.96 33.08 30.80
C LEU A 926 -5.46 33.30 30.54
N SER A 927 -5.06 34.53 30.26
CA SER A 927 -3.68 34.93 29.99
C SER A 927 -3.40 36.32 30.59
N PRO A 928 -3.13 36.40 31.91
CA PRO A 928 -2.91 37.66 32.63
C PRO A 928 -1.75 38.50 32.09
N ASN A 929 -0.79 37.88 31.41
CA ASN A 929 0.42 38.51 30.86
C ASN A 929 0.33 38.78 29.35
N ASP A 930 -0.86 38.72 28.74
CA ASP A 930 -1.02 39.04 27.31
C ASP A 930 -0.59 40.49 27.00
N ALA A 931 0.24 40.66 25.97
CA ALA A 931 0.85 41.96 25.66
C ALA A 931 -0.18 43.05 25.29
N ASP A 932 -1.28 42.68 24.62
CA ASP A 932 -2.32 43.63 24.24
C ASP A 932 -3.16 44.04 25.45
N LEU A 933 -3.35 43.12 26.41
CA LEU A 933 -4.03 43.41 27.67
C LEU A 933 -3.23 44.38 28.54
N LEU A 934 -1.92 44.16 28.66
CA LEU A 934 -1.01 45.05 29.37
C LEU A 934 -0.94 46.45 28.71
N ARG A 935 -1.08 46.51 27.39
CA ARG A 935 -1.14 47.77 26.63
C ARG A 935 -2.46 48.52 26.86
N LEU A 936 -3.57 47.82 27.00
CA LEU A 936 -4.91 48.41 27.14
C LEU A 936 -5.25 48.80 28.59
N PHE A 937 -4.83 48.01 29.59
CA PHE A 937 -5.22 48.19 31.00
C PHE A 937 -4.05 48.45 31.97
N GLY A 938 -2.79 48.41 31.51
CA GLY A 938 -1.60 48.55 32.37
C GLY A 938 -1.18 47.25 33.05
N LYS A 939 0.00 47.24 33.71
CA LYS A 939 0.46 46.07 34.49
C LYS A 939 -0.51 45.79 35.65
N PRO A 940 -0.87 44.52 35.93
CA PRO A 940 -1.59 44.20 37.15
C PRO A 940 -0.74 44.61 38.35
N GLY A 941 -1.32 45.42 39.24
CA GLY A 941 -0.73 45.85 40.50
C GLY A 941 -0.81 44.77 41.56
#